data_AF-A0A3E5B9I3-F1
#
_entry.id   AF-A0A3E5B9I3-F1
#
_cell.length_a   1.000
_cell.length_b   1.000
_cell.length_c   1.000
_cell.angle_alpha   90.00
_cell.angle_beta   90.00
_cell.angle_gamma   90.00
#
_symmetry.space_group_name_H-M   'P 1'
#
loop_
_entity.id
_entity.type
_entity.pdbx_description
1 polymer ?
#
loop_
_entity_poly.entity_id
_entity_poly.type
_entity_poly.pdbx_seq_one_letter_code
_entity_poly.pdbx_strand_id
1 'polypeptide(L)'
;MIKKIGIILLFQVVVSSLWAIHPRIYVSDSDRVAIKQKISDQTWAKEAFERIKHKIDPYVERHQSEPEWIVSRLAMYWKEGERYTQCYLKKETWDYGEGNAPVPTVRMPGMRTWNKYYNVPLEERSPYNKTGDMWGVNRADPSAPKVLVPYKESGHMIRSNNVEILTLAEEASFLYWLTEEEKYARFATDIFNAWLLGTYYMNPILDPGQSSKGKGGYEPGGICGYYDYEQIHDDLALHAAMVYDFTYDYLLAHPHPHLQAIGKEMTAVAGTVFKRFIDIGFVRGGKTGNWNVNGWNMLLRPILALEENEAYPDGKGRSYYLHYLTTESTPYHDAIPDILKSYDSVTGLWPESPGYSFGTISMLLDFATLLRRNGIDIIADNPVLQKAALAVFPWMDDRANMIIFGDSRGGAANFGTFEHLLTYYLQTGDTENASRVAAALNKGISTGNYQRHSADWTHICTYVAAIPESGKIDSERTSYSPHHRLITMKSEPSEENLMAVLYGGRKGYHLTPNGLALQIYGFGYALAPDASGYESYWSKDQVYHQSPTGSNTILPGYTEGEVTVRAMEPRVNDGSFVNAQSLNPYINMADMEAAEKRRVVAMIKTAPDKGYYVDIFRSDQADNDYLFHNVGKALRFETTAGQLLPLTSVDSFETTYHRGYDWFKNLRRVSCTNDFKAIWEITSGEQPMSMQMWMLGADGRELYSMEAPYTTLQKGLTPDDVSMAPAFTPTLMVRQTDNNAWDSPFAAVFEAARGSASVIGVEKLKMDRAVAALCVESEGKRKDYILSATSPDAVFSSGKHLAFQGTFGLITELPDGIEQIYMIDGQRIEKGKYAIEASKPVSVSVYRKGNEWFYSSTGRATIKLGKKVYWVEAGYHQPLK
;
A
#
# COMPACT_ATOMS: atom_id res chain seq x y z
N MET A 1 -4.00 -5.04 -90.94
CA MET A 1 -4.13 -6.51 -90.99
C MET A 1 -3.32 -7.11 -89.85
N ILE A 2 -4.00 -7.63 -88.82
CA ILE A 2 -3.67 -8.83 -88.03
C ILE A 2 -2.23 -8.97 -87.47
N LYS A 3 -2.02 -8.80 -86.15
CA LYS A 3 -1.97 -9.92 -85.17
C LYS A 3 -1.77 -9.43 -83.73
N LYS A 4 -2.61 -9.96 -82.83
CA LYS A 4 -2.51 -9.91 -81.37
C LYS A 4 -1.28 -10.68 -80.87
N ILE A 5 -0.58 -10.13 -79.88
CA ILE A 5 0.13 -10.90 -78.84
C ILE A 5 -0.20 -10.23 -77.51
N GLY A 6 -0.86 -10.97 -76.63
CA GLY A 6 -1.15 -10.53 -75.27
C GLY A 6 0.10 -10.65 -74.39
N ILE A 7 0.35 -9.61 -73.59
CA ILE A 7 1.27 -9.68 -72.46
C ILE A 7 0.40 -9.86 -71.22
N ILE A 8 0.45 -11.06 -70.66
CA ILE A 8 0.04 -11.34 -69.28
C ILE A 8 1.17 -10.80 -68.41
N LEU A 9 0.93 -9.68 -67.71
CA LEU A 9 1.76 -9.26 -66.59
C LEU A 9 1.42 -10.15 -65.40
N LEU A 10 2.24 -11.17 -65.16
CA LEU A 10 2.27 -11.89 -63.89
C LEU A 10 2.78 -10.90 -62.83
N PHE A 11 1.87 -10.34 -62.02
CA PHE A 11 2.25 -9.81 -60.72
C PHE A 11 2.66 -11.01 -59.87
N GLN A 12 3.96 -11.35 -59.84
CA GLN A 12 4.52 -12.06 -58.70
C GLN A 12 4.43 -11.10 -57.52
N VAL A 13 3.32 -11.19 -56.79
CA VAL A 13 3.30 -10.84 -55.38
C VAL A 13 4.30 -11.82 -54.75
N VAL A 14 5.55 -11.38 -54.62
CA VAL A 14 6.45 -11.93 -53.63
C VAL A 14 5.78 -11.59 -52.31
N VAL A 15 4.93 -12.49 -51.82
CA VAL A 15 4.62 -12.58 -50.39
C VAL A 15 5.95 -12.97 -49.77
N SER A 16 6.81 -11.97 -49.53
CA SER A 16 7.75 -12.07 -48.43
C SER A 16 6.86 -12.33 -47.22
N SER A 17 6.85 -13.59 -46.78
CA SER A 17 6.45 -13.96 -45.42
C SER A 17 7.01 -12.86 -44.51
N LEU A 18 6.15 -12.00 -43.97
CA LEU A 18 6.56 -10.98 -43.01
C LEU A 18 7.14 -11.76 -41.83
N TRP A 19 8.47 -11.79 -41.73
CA TRP A 19 9.15 -12.34 -40.56
C TRP A 19 8.66 -11.50 -39.38
N ALA A 20 8.22 -12.16 -38.31
CA ALA A 20 7.84 -11.46 -37.10
C ALA A 20 9.05 -10.68 -36.58
N ILE A 21 8.83 -9.41 -36.21
CA ILE A 21 9.90 -8.54 -35.69
C ILE A 21 9.92 -8.69 -34.17
N HIS A 22 11.07 -9.10 -33.65
CA HIS A 22 11.37 -9.26 -32.23
C HIS A 22 12.76 -8.65 -31.91
N PRO A 23 13.00 -8.11 -30.70
CA PRO A 23 12.03 -7.93 -29.62
C PRO A 23 10.99 -6.87 -29.96
N ARG A 24 9.80 -6.96 -29.34
CA ARG A 24 8.70 -6.01 -29.54
C ARG A 24 7.90 -5.68 -28.28
N ILE A 25 8.10 -6.41 -27.19
CA ILE A 25 7.25 -6.27 -26.00
C ILE A 25 7.56 -4.97 -25.25
N TYR A 26 8.83 -4.75 -24.89
CA TYR A 26 9.28 -3.55 -24.17
C TYR A 26 10.09 -2.59 -25.04
N VAL A 27 10.85 -3.14 -25.99
CA VAL A 27 11.80 -2.44 -26.85
C VAL A 27 11.77 -3.06 -28.24
N SER A 28 12.27 -2.31 -29.22
CA SER A 28 12.63 -2.76 -30.55
C SER A 28 14.12 -2.56 -30.79
N ASP A 29 14.67 -3.14 -31.85
CA ASP A 29 16.08 -2.89 -32.23
C ASP A 29 16.40 -1.42 -32.46
N SER A 30 15.41 -0.61 -32.85
CA SER A 30 15.60 0.84 -33.01
C SER A 30 15.86 1.58 -31.69
N ASP A 31 15.42 1.03 -30.54
CA ASP A 31 15.64 1.61 -29.21
C ASP A 31 17.06 1.33 -28.67
N ARG A 32 17.79 0.36 -29.24
CA ARG A 32 19.08 -0.12 -28.70
C ARG A 32 20.12 0.99 -28.53
N VAL A 33 20.22 1.90 -29.51
CA VAL A 33 21.16 3.03 -29.48
C VAL A 33 20.83 3.98 -28.32
N ALA A 34 19.56 4.35 -28.17
CA ALA A 34 19.11 5.24 -27.11
C ALA A 34 19.30 4.62 -25.71
N ILE A 35 19.11 3.31 -25.57
CA ILE A 35 19.35 2.60 -24.32
C ILE A 35 20.84 2.55 -23.97
N LYS A 36 21.72 2.25 -24.93
CA LYS A 36 23.18 2.32 -24.74
C LYS A 36 23.61 3.72 -24.31
N GLN A 37 23.04 4.76 -24.93
CA GLN A 37 23.30 6.15 -24.54
C GLN A 37 22.81 6.46 -23.12
N LYS A 38 21.59 6.04 -22.75
CA LYS A 38 21.06 6.21 -21.38
C LYS A 38 21.97 5.58 -20.33
N ILE A 39 22.46 4.36 -20.59
CA ILE A 39 23.40 3.66 -19.69
C ILE A 39 24.74 4.39 -19.59
N SER A 40 25.23 4.97 -20.69
CA SER A 40 26.45 5.78 -20.70
C SER A 40 26.29 7.07 -19.89
N ASP A 41 25.17 7.77 -20.08
CA ASP A 41 25.01 9.16 -19.66
C ASP A 41 24.37 9.31 -18.27
N GLN A 42 23.67 8.29 -17.77
CA GLN A 42 22.93 8.35 -16.50
C GLN A 42 23.51 7.38 -15.46
N THR A 43 23.94 7.91 -14.31
CA THR A 43 24.52 7.12 -13.21
C THR A 43 23.62 5.97 -12.77
N TRP A 44 22.32 6.22 -12.56
CA TRP A 44 21.39 5.20 -12.09
C TRP A 44 21.24 4.05 -13.11
N ALA A 45 21.24 4.36 -14.41
CA ALA A 45 21.07 3.37 -15.47
C ALA A 45 22.34 2.53 -15.63
N LYS A 46 23.51 3.16 -15.50
CA LYS A 46 24.80 2.48 -15.45
C LYS A 46 24.88 1.51 -14.28
N GLU A 47 24.55 1.96 -13.07
CA GLU A 47 24.57 1.13 -11.86
C GLU A 47 23.58 -0.03 -11.95
N ALA A 48 22.38 0.20 -12.48
CA ALA A 48 21.40 -0.84 -12.75
C ALA A 48 21.94 -1.90 -13.73
N PHE A 49 22.49 -1.45 -14.87
CA PHE A 49 23.08 -2.34 -15.88
C PHE A 49 24.24 -3.16 -15.31
N GLU A 50 25.18 -2.53 -14.62
CA GLU A 50 26.34 -3.21 -14.02
C GLU A 50 25.92 -4.20 -12.92
N ARG A 51 24.87 -3.91 -12.15
CA ARG A 51 24.34 -4.88 -11.17
C ARG A 51 23.75 -6.10 -11.87
N ILE A 52 22.97 -5.91 -12.93
CA ILE A 52 22.42 -7.03 -13.72
C ILE A 52 23.58 -7.87 -14.27
N LYS A 53 24.58 -7.23 -14.89
CA LYS A 53 25.78 -7.89 -15.39
C LYS A 53 26.52 -8.65 -14.29
N HIS A 54 26.75 -8.03 -13.13
CA HIS A 54 27.44 -8.67 -11.99
C HIS A 54 26.67 -9.87 -11.43
N LYS A 55 25.34 -9.83 -11.44
CA LYS A 55 24.47 -10.94 -11.03
C LYS A 55 24.54 -12.10 -12.04
N ILE A 56 24.56 -11.79 -13.34
CA ILE A 56 24.44 -12.78 -14.42
C ILE A 56 25.78 -13.39 -14.82
N ASP A 57 26.85 -12.60 -14.91
CA ASP A 57 28.15 -13.03 -15.43
C ASP A 57 28.71 -14.28 -14.73
N PRO A 58 28.68 -14.43 -13.39
CA PRO A 58 29.18 -15.65 -12.74
C PRO A 58 28.50 -16.93 -13.23
N TYR A 59 27.19 -16.87 -13.51
CA TYR A 59 26.42 -18.01 -13.99
C TYR A 59 26.64 -18.27 -15.48
N VAL A 60 26.70 -17.21 -16.29
CA VAL A 60 26.98 -17.30 -17.73
C VAL A 60 28.39 -17.83 -18.00
N GLU A 61 29.39 -17.33 -17.28
CA GLU A 61 30.77 -17.78 -17.42
C GLU A 61 30.90 -19.26 -17.03
N ARG A 62 30.26 -19.68 -15.94
CA ARG A 62 30.22 -21.09 -15.54
C ARG A 62 29.52 -21.96 -16.59
N HIS A 63 28.41 -21.48 -17.16
CA HIS A 63 27.63 -22.21 -18.15
C HIS A 63 28.43 -22.53 -19.43
N GLN A 64 29.43 -21.71 -19.77
CA GLN A 64 30.29 -22.00 -20.92
C GLN A 64 31.04 -23.33 -20.78
N SER A 65 31.49 -23.68 -19.57
CA SER A 65 32.19 -24.94 -19.28
C SER A 65 31.29 -26.03 -18.68
N GLU A 66 30.23 -25.64 -17.97
CA GLU A 66 29.29 -26.54 -17.29
C GLU A 66 27.82 -26.18 -17.64
N PRO A 67 27.38 -26.39 -18.89
CA PRO A 67 26.04 -25.95 -19.32
C PRO A 67 24.89 -26.57 -18.51
N GLU A 68 25.06 -27.83 -18.10
CA GLU A 68 24.09 -28.55 -17.26
C GLU A 68 23.96 -28.00 -15.84
N TRP A 69 24.88 -27.14 -15.37
CA TRP A 69 24.91 -26.72 -13.98
C TRP A 69 23.62 -25.96 -13.59
N ILE A 70 23.20 -24.99 -14.39
CA ILE A 70 21.98 -24.22 -14.11
C ILE A 70 20.73 -25.01 -14.49
N VAL A 71 20.76 -25.71 -15.63
CA VAL A 71 19.62 -26.49 -16.15
C VAL A 71 19.21 -27.59 -15.17
N SER A 72 20.19 -28.29 -14.59
CA SER A 72 19.93 -29.33 -13.57
C SER A 72 19.27 -28.82 -12.30
N ARG A 73 19.30 -27.51 -12.03
CA ARG A 73 18.69 -26.89 -10.84
C ARG A 73 17.26 -26.43 -11.06
N LEU A 74 16.74 -26.49 -12.30
CA LEU A 74 15.30 -26.36 -12.52
C LEU A 74 14.56 -27.45 -11.75
N ALA A 75 13.47 -27.06 -11.10
CA ALA A 75 12.53 -27.98 -10.48
C ALA A 75 11.70 -28.63 -11.59
N MET A 76 12.18 -29.79 -12.01
CA MET A 76 11.58 -30.66 -13.03
C MET A 76 11.34 -32.05 -12.45
N TYR A 77 10.49 -32.82 -13.09
CA TYR A 77 10.40 -34.27 -12.92
C TYR A 77 11.52 -34.94 -13.72
N TRP A 78 12.71 -35.04 -13.13
CA TRP A 78 13.92 -35.54 -13.81
C TRP A 78 13.95 -37.06 -14.03
N LYS A 79 13.32 -37.82 -13.13
CA LYS A 79 13.41 -39.29 -13.11
C LYS A 79 12.62 -39.91 -14.25
N GLU A 80 13.30 -40.69 -15.10
CA GLU A 80 12.65 -41.49 -16.14
C GLU A 80 11.61 -42.45 -15.54
N GLY A 81 10.45 -42.56 -16.19
CA GLY A 81 9.27 -43.26 -15.67
C GLY A 81 8.38 -42.39 -14.78
N GLU A 82 8.87 -41.23 -14.34
CA GLU A 82 8.14 -40.26 -13.51
C GLU A 82 8.15 -38.84 -14.12
N ARG A 83 8.44 -38.71 -15.42
CA ARG A 83 8.38 -37.45 -16.17
C ARG A 83 6.92 -37.11 -16.47
N TYR A 84 6.17 -36.75 -15.44
CA TYR A 84 4.72 -36.70 -15.49
C TYR A 84 4.20 -35.73 -16.55
N THR A 85 3.26 -36.19 -17.35
CA THR A 85 2.50 -35.39 -18.32
C THR A 85 1.18 -34.89 -17.74
N GLN A 86 0.67 -35.52 -16.67
CA GLN A 86 -0.55 -35.13 -15.98
C GLN A 86 -0.30 -35.13 -14.47
N CYS A 87 -0.71 -34.07 -13.77
CA CYS A 87 -0.66 -33.95 -12.32
C CYS A 87 -2.07 -33.87 -11.73
N TYR A 88 -2.23 -34.38 -10.50
CA TYR A 88 -3.50 -34.43 -9.77
C TYR A 88 -3.40 -33.78 -8.39
N LEU A 89 -4.46 -33.09 -7.99
CA LEU A 89 -4.61 -32.45 -6.69
C LEU A 89 -5.59 -33.18 -5.78
N LYS A 90 -5.32 -33.03 -4.47
CA LYS A 90 -6.24 -33.41 -3.42
C LYS A 90 -6.10 -32.46 -2.23
N LYS A 91 -7.20 -31.77 -1.87
CA LYS A 91 -7.23 -30.80 -0.76
C LYS A 91 -6.13 -29.73 -0.90
N GLU A 92 -6.01 -29.15 -2.10
CA GLU A 92 -5.04 -28.08 -2.39
C GLU A 92 -3.57 -28.48 -2.14
N THR A 93 -3.28 -29.79 -2.25
CA THR A 93 -1.95 -30.38 -2.13
C THR A 93 -1.72 -31.33 -3.30
N TRP A 94 -0.47 -31.44 -3.77
CA TRP A 94 -0.10 -32.37 -4.82
C TRP A 94 -0.36 -33.82 -4.37
N ASP A 95 -1.08 -34.59 -5.18
CA ASP A 95 -1.46 -35.97 -4.85
C ASP A 95 -0.52 -36.98 -5.52
N TYR A 96 -0.60 -37.08 -6.85
CA TYR A 96 0.21 -37.96 -7.70
C TYR A 96 0.32 -37.43 -9.14
N GLY A 97 1.17 -38.05 -9.95
CA GLY A 97 1.30 -37.76 -11.38
C GLY A 97 1.32 -39.02 -12.24
N GLU A 98 1.00 -38.87 -13.52
CA GLU A 98 0.92 -39.94 -14.52
C GLU A 98 1.67 -39.57 -15.81
N GLY A 99 2.07 -40.59 -16.55
CA GLY A 99 2.78 -40.47 -17.83
C GLY A 99 4.29 -40.35 -17.70
N ASN A 100 4.97 -40.43 -18.83
CA ASN A 100 6.42 -40.36 -18.94
C ASN A 100 6.80 -39.68 -20.25
N ALA A 101 7.00 -38.37 -20.20
CA ALA A 101 7.45 -37.58 -21.34
C ALA A 101 8.88 -37.98 -21.78
N PRO A 102 9.23 -37.78 -23.06
CA PRO A 102 10.58 -38.08 -23.56
C PRO A 102 11.67 -37.18 -22.96
N VAL A 103 11.29 -36.04 -22.38
CA VAL A 103 12.17 -35.09 -21.67
C VAL A 103 11.60 -34.80 -20.28
N PRO A 104 12.41 -34.36 -19.30
CA PRO A 104 11.92 -33.90 -18.00
C PRO A 104 10.83 -32.84 -18.15
N THR A 105 9.74 -32.96 -17.39
CA THR A 105 8.64 -32.00 -17.37
C THR A 105 8.77 -31.07 -16.17
N VAL A 106 8.18 -29.87 -16.21
CA VAL A 106 8.22 -28.93 -15.07
C VAL A 106 7.60 -29.62 -13.85
N ARG A 107 8.05 -29.28 -12.62
CA ARG A 107 7.56 -29.87 -11.35
C ARG A 107 6.60 -28.96 -10.61
N MET A 108 5.47 -29.52 -10.18
CA MET A 108 4.34 -28.75 -9.68
C MET A 108 4.64 -28.29 -8.26
N PRO A 109 4.20 -27.13 -7.79
CA PRO A 109 4.31 -26.79 -6.38
C PRO A 109 3.63 -27.83 -5.48
N GLY A 110 4.22 -28.13 -4.32
CA GLY A 110 3.79 -29.25 -3.48
C GLY A 110 2.48 -29.00 -2.71
N MET A 111 2.18 -27.74 -2.39
CA MET A 111 0.94 -27.32 -1.73
C MET A 111 0.61 -25.85 -2.05
N ARG A 112 -0.66 -25.46 -1.89
CA ARG A 112 -1.09 -24.06 -2.04
C ARG A 112 -0.62 -23.15 -0.89
N THR A 113 -0.54 -23.68 0.33
CA THR A 113 -0.28 -22.88 1.54
C THR A 113 1.16 -22.40 1.63
N TRP A 114 1.35 -21.27 2.32
CA TRP A 114 2.67 -20.72 2.61
C TRP A 114 3.42 -21.60 3.61
N ASN A 115 4.74 -21.57 3.52
CA ASN A 115 5.62 -22.08 4.57
C ASN A 115 6.56 -20.96 5.03
N LYS A 116 7.24 -21.21 6.15
CA LYS A 116 8.18 -20.28 6.78
C LYS A 116 9.58 -20.28 6.15
N TYR A 117 9.76 -20.89 4.97
CA TYR A 117 11.07 -21.10 4.36
C TYR A 117 11.21 -20.35 3.03
N TYR A 118 12.46 -20.05 2.66
CA TYR A 118 12.86 -19.65 1.30
C TYR A 118 14.02 -20.52 0.83
N ASN A 119 14.21 -20.65 -0.48
CA ASN A 119 15.26 -21.51 -1.05
C ASN A 119 16.66 -21.04 -0.65
N VAL A 120 17.56 -21.99 -0.39
CA VAL A 120 19.01 -21.72 -0.31
C VAL A 120 19.55 -21.13 -1.63
N PRO A 121 20.73 -20.47 -1.63
CA PRO A 121 21.40 -20.04 -2.87
C PRO A 121 21.56 -21.18 -3.89
N LEU A 122 21.59 -20.84 -5.19
CA LEU A 122 21.61 -21.82 -6.30
C LEU A 122 22.73 -22.85 -6.17
N GLU A 123 23.89 -22.45 -5.67
CA GLU A 123 25.08 -23.29 -5.50
C GLU A 123 24.83 -24.46 -4.55
N GLU A 124 23.92 -24.29 -3.60
CA GLU A 124 23.58 -25.28 -2.58
C GLU A 124 22.35 -26.13 -2.95
N ARG A 125 21.70 -25.85 -4.08
CA ARG A 125 20.53 -26.61 -4.52
C ARG A 125 20.92 -27.95 -5.11
N SER A 126 20.12 -28.97 -4.80
CA SER A 126 20.30 -30.33 -5.31
C SER A 126 20.12 -30.36 -6.85
N PRO A 127 21.17 -30.69 -7.63
CA PRO A 127 21.02 -30.85 -9.08
C PRO A 127 20.19 -32.11 -9.37
N TYR A 128 19.41 -32.06 -10.46
CA TYR A 128 18.51 -33.13 -10.89
C TYR A 128 17.61 -33.64 -9.77
N ASN A 129 17.03 -32.73 -8.97
CA ASN A 129 16.25 -33.09 -7.78
C ASN A 129 15.07 -34.02 -8.10
N LYS A 130 15.22 -35.31 -7.75
CA LYS A 130 14.22 -36.35 -8.03
C LYS A 130 13.08 -36.35 -7.01
N THR A 131 13.33 -36.01 -5.75
CA THR A 131 12.30 -36.08 -4.69
C THR A 131 11.38 -34.86 -4.72
N GLY A 132 11.92 -33.69 -5.07
CA GLY A 132 11.21 -32.42 -4.96
C GLY A 132 11.30 -31.79 -3.56
N ASP A 133 12.07 -32.38 -2.65
CA ASP A 133 12.36 -31.77 -1.35
C ASP A 133 13.34 -30.60 -1.56
N MET A 134 13.14 -29.52 -0.82
CA MET A 134 13.85 -28.26 -1.05
C MET A 134 14.64 -27.84 0.19
N TRP A 135 15.91 -27.51 0.02
CA TRP A 135 16.70 -26.91 1.09
C TRP A 135 16.19 -25.49 1.38
N GLY A 136 15.80 -25.25 2.62
CA GLY A 136 15.15 -24.02 3.07
C GLY A 136 15.89 -23.32 4.21
N VAL A 137 15.91 -21.99 4.15
CA VAL A 137 16.30 -21.09 5.24
C VAL A 137 15.04 -20.50 5.87
N ASN A 138 15.00 -20.40 7.20
CA ASN A 138 13.84 -19.86 7.92
C ASN A 138 13.72 -18.34 7.71
N ARG A 139 12.53 -17.87 7.35
CA ARG A 139 12.23 -16.44 7.10
C ARG A 139 12.38 -15.58 8.35
N ALA A 140 11.91 -16.07 9.49
CA ALA A 140 11.90 -15.32 10.76
C ALA A 140 13.25 -15.39 11.48
N ASP A 141 14.02 -16.45 11.25
CA ASP A 141 15.37 -16.62 11.79
C ASP A 141 16.32 -17.19 10.73
N PRO A 142 16.90 -16.34 9.87
CA PRO A 142 17.84 -16.77 8.85
C PRO A 142 19.13 -17.39 9.40
N SER A 143 19.41 -17.25 10.71
CA SER A 143 20.58 -17.85 11.37
C SER A 143 20.35 -19.31 11.77
N ALA A 144 19.08 -19.74 11.80
CA ALA A 144 18.73 -21.13 12.09
C ALA A 144 19.35 -22.09 11.05
N PRO A 145 19.65 -23.35 11.45
CA PRO A 145 20.14 -24.36 10.52
C PRO A 145 19.22 -24.52 9.31
N LYS A 146 19.83 -24.64 8.12
CA LYS A 146 19.14 -25.01 6.89
C LYS A 146 18.45 -26.36 7.07
N VAL A 147 17.24 -26.49 6.56
CA VAL A 147 16.47 -27.73 6.65
C VAL A 147 16.07 -28.24 5.28
N LEU A 148 15.98 -29.55 5.12
CA LEU A 148 15.39 -30.16 3.93
C LEU A 148 13.88 -30.20 4.13
N VAL A 149 13.15 -29.32 3.43
CA VAL A 149 11.70 -29.20 3.50
C VAL A 149 11.07 -30.25 2.58
N PRO A 150 10.18 -31.14 3.09
CA PRO A 150 9.50 -32.13 2.27
C PRO A 150 8.73 -31.51 1.11
N TYR A 151 8.67 -32.18 -0.04
CA TYR A 151 8.01 -31.67 -1.24
C TYR A 151 6.58 -31.17 -0.96
N LYS A 152 5.74 -31.96 -0.28
CA LYS A 152 4.35 -31.59 0.05
C LYS A 152 4.21 -30.47 1.11
N GLU A 153 5.33 -30.04 1.69
CA GLU A 153 5.41 -28.94 2.68
C GLU A 153 6.21 -27.74 2.14
N SER A 154 6.63 -27.81 0.87
CA SER A 154 7.51 -26.82 0.23
C SER A 154 6.83 -25.49 -0.08
N GLY A 155 5.51 -25.39 0.01
CA GLY A 155 4.76 -24.18 -0.30
C GLY A 155 5.13 -23.64 -1.68
N HIS A 156 5.54 -22.38 -1.75
CA HIS A 156 5.96 -21.74 -3.01
C HIS A 156 7.41 -22.01 -3.42
N MET A 157 8.22 -22.76 -2.65
CA MET A 157 9.65 -22.93 -2.92
C MET A 157 9.94 -23.51 -4.32
N ILE A 158 9.12 -24.44 -4.80
CA ILE A 158 9.26 -25.04 -6.14
C ILE A 158 9.02 -24.00 -7.24
N ARG A 159 7.93 -23.23 -7.16
CA ARG A 159 7.65 -22.13 -8.09
C ARG A 159 8.79 -21.11 -8.05
N SER A 160 9.11 -20.62 -6.85
CA SER A 160 10.15 -19.60 -6.65
C SER A 160 11.51 -20.02 -7.20
N ASN A 161 11.87 -21.31 -7.15
CA ASN A 161 13.10 -21.81 -7.76
C ASN A 161 13.11 -21.63 -9.28
N ASN A 162 12.02 -21.99 -9.96
CA ASN A 162 11.94 -21.88 -11.41
C ASN A 162 11.78 -20.42 -11.87
N VAL A 163 11.03 -19.61 -11.12
CA VAL A 163 10.93 -18.16 -11.34
C VAL A 163 12.30 -17.51 -11.27
N GLU A 164 13.10 -17.80 -10.24
CA GLU A 164 14.45 -17.26 -10.10
C GLU A 164 15.36 -17.65 -11.28
N ILE A 165 15.35 -18.92 -11.69
CA ILE A 165 16.18 -19.39 -12.80
C ILE A 165 15.73 -18.79 -14.15
N LEU A 166 14.41 -18.69 -14.39
CA LEU A 166 13.88 -18.02 -15.59
C LEU A 166 14.15 -16.51 -15.57
N THR A 167 14.17 -15.88 -14.40
CA THR A 167 14.53 -14.46 -14.25
C THR A 167 16.01 -14.24 -14.64
N LEU A 168 16.91 -15.18 -14.28
CA LEU A 168 18.30 -15.14 -14.74
C LEU A 168 18.39 -15.26 -16.27
N ALA A 169 17.61 -16.14 -16.88
CA ALA A 169 17.54 -16.29 -18.33
C ALA A 169 16.97 -15.03 -19.01
N GLU A 170 15.95 -14.41 -18.42
CA GLU A 170 15.35 -13.16 -18.89
C GLU A 170 16.36 -12.01 -18.86
N GLU A 171 17.03 -11.79 -17.73
CA GLU A 171 18.08 -10.77 -17.60
C GLU A 171 19.24 -11.03 -18.59
N ALA A 172 19.67 -12.29 -18.75
CA ALA A 172 20.67 -12.66 -19.74
C ALA A 172 20.18 -12.41 -21.18
N SER A 173 18.91 -12.65 -21.49
CA SER A 173 18.36 -12.37 -22.82
C SER A 173 18.37 -10.88 -23.15
N PHE A 174 18.09 -10.01 -22.17
CA PHE A 174 18.25 -8.57 -22.31
C PHE A 174 19.72 -8.17 -22.54
N LEU A 175 20.65 -8.75 -21.77
CA LEU A 175 22.09 -8.52 -21.97
C LEU A 175 22.52 -8.95 -23.38
N TYR A 176 22.06 -10.10 -23.88
CA TYR A 176 22.32 -10.55 -25.25
C TYR A 176 21.83 -9.53 -26.28
N TRP A 177 20.57 -9.10 -26.19
CA TRP A 177 20.03 -8.11 -27.13
C TRP A 177 20.83 -6.80 -27.14
N LEU A 178 21.29 -6.36 -25.96
CA LEU A 178 22.01 -5.10 -25.83
C LEU A 178 23.49 -5.21 -26.25
N THR A 179 24.20 -6.27 -25.84
CA THR A 179 25.66 -6.42 -26.05
C THR A 179 26.03 -7.26 -27.26
N GLU A 180 25.10 -8.06 -27.77
CA GLU A 180 25.26 -9.00 -28.88
C GLU A 180 26.26 -10.15 -28.58
N GLU A 181 26.61 -10.35 -27.31
CA GLU A 181 27.51 -11.45 -26.90
C GLU A 181 26.75 -12.78 -26.79
N GLU A 182 27.09 -13.75 -27.65
CA GLU A 182 26.39 -15.05 -27.76
C GLU A 182 26.37 -15.87 -26.45
N LYS A 183 27.33 -15.68 -25.54
CA LYS A 183 27.37 -16.38 -24.24
C LYS A 183 26.09 -16.16 -23.43
N TYR A 184 25.51 -14.96 -23.51
CA TYR A 184 24.25 -14.63 -22.85
C TYR A 184 23.06 -15.34 -23.50
N ALA A 185 23.01 -15.34 -24.84
CA ALA A 185 21.97 -16.06 -25.58
C ALA A 185 21.98 -17.55 -25.26
N ARG A 186 23.15 -18.21 -25.33
CA ARG A 186 23.31 -19.63 -24.99
C ARG A 186 22.78 -19.96 -23.61
N PHE A 187 23.19 -19.20 -22.60
CA PHE A 187 22.71 -19.38 -21.22
C PHE A 187 21.19 -19.24 -21.12
N ALA A 188 20.62 -18.18 -21.71
CA ALA A 188 19.19 -17.93 -21.66
C ALA A 188 18.38 -19.01 -22.40
N THR A 189 18.81 -19.41 -23.60
CA THR A 189 18.09 -20.36 -24.43
C THR A 189 18.18 -21.80 -23.94
N ASP A 190 19.26 -22.21 -23.28
CA ASP A 190 19.37 -23.56 -22.73
C ASP A 190 18.40 -23.75 -21.55
N ILE A 191 18.25 -22.73 -20.69
CA ILE A 191 17.23 -22.68 -19.64
C ILE A 191 15.82 -22.67 -20.24
N PHE A 192 15.57 -21.78 -21.20
CA PHE A 192 14.26 -21.64 -21.84
C PHE A 192 13.82 -22.92 -22.56
N ASN A 193 14.71 -23.57 -23.32
CA ASN A 193 14.38 -24.82 -24.02
C ASN A 193 14.06 -25.96 -23.05
N ALA A 194 14.79 -26.08 -21.93
CA ALA A 194 14.49 -27.08 -20.91
C ALA A 194 13.08 -26.88 -20.33
N TRP A 195 12.73 -25.64 -19.98
CA TRP A 195 11.38 -25.28 -19.53
C TRP A 195 10.33 -25.50 -20.62
N LEU A 196 10.54 -24.97 -21.82
CA LEU A 196 9.57 -24.97 -22.92
C LEU A 196 9.19 -26.40 -23.32
N LEU A 197 10.19 -27.26 -23.54
CA LEU A 197 9.96 -28.63 -23.96
C LEU A 197 9.31 -29.46 -22.86
N GLY A 198 9.77 -29.30 -21.61
CA GLY A 198 9.14 -29.95 -20.47
C GLY A 198 7.67 -29.57 -20.33
N THR A 199 7.36 -28.29 -20.52
CA THR A 199 6.00 -27.72 -20.41
C THR A 199 5.10 -28.14 -21.58
N TYR A 200 5.65 -28.26 -22.79
CA TYR A 200 4.94 -28.69 -23.99
C TYR A 200 4.35 -30.09 -23.89
N TYR A 201 4.99 -31.00 -23.14
CA TYR A 201 4.46 -32.35 -22.91
C TYR A 201 3.42 -32.45 -21.79
N MET A 202 3.20 -31.37 -21.03
CA MET A 202 2.26 -31.39 -19.93
C MET A 202 0.82 -31.14 -20.37
N ASN A 203 -0.11 -31.61 -19.56
CA ASN A 203 -1.51 -31.23 -19.55
C ASN A 203 -1.80 -30.35 -18.32
N PRO A 204 -2.86 -29.52 -18.37
CA PRO A 204 -3.28 -28.74 -17.21
C PRO A 204 -3.62 -29.65 -16.02
N ILE A 205 -3.33 -29.16 -14.82
CA ILE A 205 -3.55 -29.87 -13.56
C ILE A 205 -5.01 -30.29 -13.38
N LEU A 206 -5.26 -31.53 -12.93
CA LEU A 206 -6.60 -32.02 -12.57
C LEU A 206 -6.84 -31.93 -11.05
N ASP A 207 -8.07 -31.59 -10.66
CA ASP A 207 -8.53 -31.59 -9.27
C ASP A 207 -9.89 -32.30 -9.19
N PRO A 208 -9.91 -33.65 -9.20
CA PRO A 208 -11.15 -34.42 -9.16
C PRO A 208 -12.02 -34.13 -7.93
N GLY A 209 -11.38 -33.71 -6.83
CA GLY A 209 -12.05 -33.35 -5.58
C GLY A 209 -12.56 -31.91 -5.53
N GLN A 210 -12.28 -31.10 -6.55
CA GLN A 210 -12.68 -29.69 -6.68
C GLN A 210 -12.26 -28.82 -5.49
N SER A 211 -11.12 -29.13 -4.87
CA SER A 211 -10.58 -28.31 -3.78
C SER A 211 -10.23 -26.88 -4.20
N SER A 212 -9.86 -26.69 -5.47
CA SER A 212 -9.61 -25.42 -6.15
C SER A 212 -10.85 -24.79 -6.78
N LYS A 213 -12.06 -25.19 -6.34
CA LYS A 213 -13.35 -24.71 -6.85
C LYS A 213 -13.63 -25.03 -8.33
N GLY A 214 -12.95 -26.03 -8.88
CA GLY A 214 -13.15 -26.53 -10.25
C GLY A 214 -12.48 -27.89 -10.44
N LYS A 215 -12.81 -28.61 -11.52
CA LYS A 215 -12.24 -29.95 -11.78
C LYS A 215 -10.81 -29.93 -12.31
N GLY A 216 -10.26 -28.75 -12.63
CA GLY A 216 -9.00 -28.63 -13.34
C GLY A 216 -9.10 -29.07 -14.80
N GLY A 217 -7.99 -29.52 -15.38
CA GLY A 217 -7.88 -29.95 -16.78
C GLY A 217 -8.12 -28.80 -17.75
N TYR A 218 -8.82 -29.05 -18.85
CA TYR A 218 -9.25 -28.00 -19.78
C TYR A 218 -10.65 -27.45 -19.45
N GLU A 219 -11.27 -27.87 -18.34
CA GLU A 219 -12.59 -27.39 -17.94
C GLU A 219 -12.49 -25.93 -17.44
N PRO A 220 -13.39 -25.04 -17.89
CA PRO A 220 -13.51 -23.67 -17.37
C PRO A 220 -13.88 -23.63 -15.89
N GLY A 221 -13.48 -22.56 -15.20
CA GLY A 221 -13.75 -22.31 -13.79
C GLY A 221 -12.73 -22.94 -12.82
N GLY A 222 -12.84 -22.55 -11.56
CA GLY A 222 -11.83 -22.82 -10.53
C GLY A 222 -10.67 -21.82 -10.57
N ILE A 223 -9.72 -22.01 -9.66
CA ILE A 223 -8.60 -21.09 -9.48
C ILE A 223 -7.27 -21.61 -10.00
N CYS A 224 -7.14 -22.89 -10.40
CA CYS A 224 -5.87 -23.45 -10.86
C CYS A 224 -5.34 -22.78 -12.13
N GLY A 225 -4.06 -22.40 -12.13
CA GLY A 225 -3.36 -22.08 -13.37
C GLY A 225 -3.18 -23.30 -14.27
N TYR A 226 -2.40 -23.14 -15.34
CA TYR A 226 -1.87 -24.26 -16.10
C TYR A 226 -0.91 -25.07 -15.23
N TYR A 227 -0.08 -24.39 -14.43
CA TYR A 227 0.95 -25.04 -13.62
C TYR A 227 1.11 -24.57 -12.16
N ASP A 228 0.17 -23.76 -11.66
CA ASP A 228 0.09 -23.36 -10.25
C ASP A 228 -1.31 -23.61 -9.66
N TYR A 229 -1.43 -23.60 -8.33
CA TYR A 229 -2.71 -23.70 -7.63
C TYR A 229 -3.61 -22.49 -7.87
N GLU A 230 -3.02 -21.34 -8.15
CA GLU A 230 -3.73 -20.09 -8.38
C GLU A 230 -3.28 -19.47 -9.70
N GLN A 231 -4.23 -19.17 -10.57
CA GLN A 231 -4.02 -18.57 -11.89
C GLN A 231 -3.23 -17.27 -11.81
N ILE A 232 -3.45 -16.49 -10.74
CA ILE A 232 -2.75 -15.23 -10.44
C ILE A 232 -1.28 -15.42 -10.03
N HIS A 233 -0.84 -16.65 -9.81
CA HIS A 233 0.53 -16.99 -9.44
C HIS A 233 1.24 -17.87 -10.48
N ASP A 234 0.64 -18.07 -11.66
CA ASP A 234 1.20 -18.91 -12.73
C ASP A 234 2.16 -18.11 -13.63
N ASP A 235 3.23 -17.62 -13.02
CA ASP A 235 4.13 -16.57 -13.53
C ASP A 235 5.28 -17.07 -14.42
N LEU A 236 5.46 -18.38 -14.59
CA LEU A 236 6.58 -18.92 -15.39
C LEU A 236 6.54 -18.48 -16.86
N ALA A 237 5.35 -18.46 -17.47
CA ALA A 237 5.19 -18.07 -18.87
C ALA A 237 5.48 -16.59 -19.11
N LEU A 238 5.27 -15.75 -18.10
CA LEU A 238 5.58 -14.33 -18.13
C LEU A 238 7.08 -14.09 -18.34
N HIS A 239 7.94 -14.81 -17.60
CA HIS A 239 9.39 -14.71 -17.75
C HIS A 239 9.85 -15.32 -19.07
N ALA A 240 9.32 -16.49 -19.42
CA ALA A 240 9.67 -17.20 -20.64
C ALA A 240 9.29 -16.43 -21.92
N ALA A 241 8.19 -15.66 -21.89
CA ALA A 241 7.81 -14.77 -22.99
C ALA A 241 8.89 -13.71 -23.28
N MET A 242 9.55 -13.19 -22.25
CA MET A 242 10.63 -12.22 -22.42
C MET A 242 11.92 -12.85 -22.95
N VAL A 243 12.28 -14.05 -22.48
CA VAL A 243 13.40 -14.79 -23.05
C VAL A 243 13.17 -15.07 -24.54
N TYR A 244 11.97 -15.52 -24.90
CA TYR A 244 11.58 -15.75 -26.29
C TYR A 244 11.67 -14.47 -27.14
N ASP A 245 11.13 -13.35 -26.65
CA ASP A 245 11.13 -12.07 -27.39
C ASP A 245 12.55 -11.55 -27.66
N PHE A 246 13.45 -11.57 -26.66
CA PHE A 246 14.81 -11.09 -26.84
C PHE A 246 15.73 -12.05 -27.60
N THR A 247 15.46 -13.35 -27.57
CA THR A 247 16.31 -14.37 -28.23
C THR A 247 15.69 -14.99 -29.47
N TYR A 248 14.58 -14.45 -29.99
CA TYR A 248 13.81 -15.01 -31.10
C TYR A 248 14.68 -15.44 -32.29
N ASP A 249 15.48 -14.51 -32.83
CA ASP A 249 16.36 -14.78 -33.97
C ASP A 249 17.45 -15.80 -33.63
N TYR A 250 17.97 -15.76 -32.41
CA TYR A 250 18.97 -16.72 -31.94
C TYR A 250 18.38 -18.14 -31.86
N LEU A 251 17.15 -18.29 -31.35
CA LEU A 251 16.43 -19.56 -31.27
C LEU A 251 16.11 -20.12 -32.67
N LEU A 252 15.79 -19.27 -33.64
CA LEU A 252 15.60 -19.67 -35.04
C LEU A 252 16.90 -20.16 -35.68
N ALA A 253 18.01 -19.48 -35.41
CA ALA A 253 19.33 -19.88 -35.91
C ALA A 253 19.88 -21.14 -35.23
N HIS A 254 19.46 -21.43 -34.00
CA HIS A 254 19.94 -22.54 -33.16
C HIS A 254 18.80 -23.42 -32.65
N PRO A 255 18.07 -24.13 -33.52
CA PRO A 255 16.95 -24.97 -33.11
C PRO A 255 17.40 -26.11 -32.21
N HIS A 256 16.72 -26.28 -31.08
CA HIS A 256 17.04 -27.34 -30.12
C HIS A 256 16.90 -28.74 -30.75
N PRO A 257 17.84 -29.69 -30.54
CA PRO A 257 17.82 -31.00 -31.20
C PRO A 257 16.52 -31.79 -31.03
N HIS A 258 15.88 -31.68 -29.86
CA HIS A 258 14.60 -32.35 -29.59
C HIS A 258 13.46 -31.86 -30.49
N LEU A 259 13.44 -30.58 -30.87
CA LEU A 259 12.44 -30.01 -31.78
C LEU A 259 12.54 -30.66 -33.17
N GLN A 260 13.77 -30.82 -33.65
CA GLN A 260 14.06 -31.51 -34.91
C GLN A 260 13.64 -32.98 -34.83
N ALA A 261 13.93 -33.66 -33.73
CA ALA A 261 13.57 -35.07 -33.52
C ALA A 261 12.06 -35.33 -33.57
N ILE A 262 11.24 -34.36 -33.17
CA ILE A 262 9.76 -34.46 -33.21
C ILE A 262 9.14 -33.77 -34.43
N GLY A 263 9.95 -33.25 -35.36
CA GLY A 263 9.48 -32.57 -36.58
C GLY A 263 8.64 -31.32 -36.30
N LYS A 264 9.05 -30.50 -35.32
CA LYS A 264 8.34 -29.28 -34.93
C LYS A 264 9.27 -28.07 -34.99
N GLU A 265 8.73 -26.95 -35.46
CA GLU A 265 9.40 -25.65 -35.41
C GLU A 265 9.32 -25.04 -34.01
N MET A 266 10.34 -24.25 -33.66
CA MET A 266 10.44 -23.56 -32.37
C MET A 266 9.23 -22.65 -32.10
N THR A 267 8.84 -21.84 -33.09
CA THR A 267 7.70 -20.91 -33.00
C THR A 267 6.37 -21.64 -32.78
N ALA A 268 6.19 -22.82 -33.38
CA ALA A 268 4.97 -23.62 -33.21
C ALA A 268 4.86 -24.21 -31.79
N VAL A 269 5.98 -24.67 -31.22
CA VAL A 269 6.02 -25.21 -29.85
C VAL A 269 5.85 -24.09 -28.82
N ALA A 270 6.58 -22.97 -28.97
CA ALA A 270 6.45 -21.79 -28.13
C ALA A 270 5.02 -21.25 -28.15
N GLY A 271 4.44 -21.05 -29.33
CA GLY A 271 3.05 -20.62 -29.49
C GLY A 271 2.05 -21.57 -28.83
N THR A 272 2.26 -22.89 -28.92
CA THR A 272 1.40 -23.88 -28.23
C THR A 272 1.48 -23.73 -26.71
N VAL A 273 2.69 -23.60 -26.17
CA VAL A 273 2.88 -23.48 -24.72
C VAL A 273 2.29 -22.17 -24.19
N PHE A 274 2.62 -21.03 -24.79
CA PHE A 274 2.05 -19.74 -24.38
C PHE A 274 0.53 -19.75 -24.46
N LYS A 275 -0.06 -20.29 -25.54
CA LYS A 275 -1.52 -20.43 -25.65
C LYS A 275 -2.12 -21.30 -24.56
N ARG A 276 -1.45 -22.34 -24.06
CA ARG A 276 -1.99 -23.13 -22.92
C ARG A 276 -2.07 -22.32 -21.64
N PHE A 277 -1.06 -21.51 -21.33
CA PHE A 277 -1.14 -20.60 -20.18
C PHE A 277 -2.26 -19.57 -20.40
N ILE A 278 -2.34 -18.99 -21.60
CA ILE A 278 -3.36 -17.99 -21.93
C ILE A 278 -4.76 -18.59 -21.86
N ASP A 279 -5.05 -19.67 -22.60
CA ASP A 279 -6.38 -20.28 -22.68
C ASP A 279 -6.87 -20.81 -21.33
N ILE A 280 -5.98 -21.37 -20.51
CA ILE A 280 -6.34 -21.82 -19.15
C ILE A 280 -6.58 -20.62 -18.23
N GLY A 281 -5.69 -19.62 -18.27
CA GLY A 281 -5.86 -18.41 -17.49
C GLY A 281 -7.16 -17.68 -17.84
N PHE A 282 -7.46 -17.56 -19.13
CA PHE A 282 -8.59 -16.84 -19.71
C PHE A 282 -9.97 -17.39 -19.31
N VAL A 283 -10.03 -18.62 -18.80
CA VAL A 283 -11.27 -19.27 -18.36
C VAL A 283 -11.27 -19.60 -16.86
N ARG A 284 -10.33 -19.04 -16.09
CA ARG A 284 -10.12 -19.33 -14.65
C ARG A 284 -9.76 -18.09 -13.86
N GLY A 285 -9.64 -18.25 -12.55
CA GLY A 285 -9.32 -17.14 -11.66
C GLY A 285 -10.58 -16.37 -11.26
N GLY A 286 -10.48 -15.04 -11.21
CA GLY A 286 -11.56 -14.16 -10.74
C GLY A 286 -11.90 -13.09 -11.77
N LYS A 287 -13.20 -12.96 -12.06
CA LYS A 287 -13.73 -11.97 -13.02
C LYS A 287 -13.50 -10.52 -12.61
N THR A 288 -13.59 -10.23 -11.31
CA THR A 288 -13.56 -8.88 -10.78
C THR A 288 -12.52 -8.77 -9.66
N GLY A 289 -12.31 -7.56 -9.14
CA GLY A 289 -11.40 -7.32 -8.01
C GLY A 289 -9.93 -7.44 -8.41
N ASN A 290 -9.05 -7.50 -7.40
CA ASN A 290 -7.61 -7.65 -7.61
C ASN A 290 -7.24 -8.96 -8.35
N TRP A 291 -8.04 -10.03 -8.20
CA TRP A 291 -7.83 -11.28 -8.93
C TRP A 291 -7.91 -11.12 -10.44
N ASN A 292 -8.79 -10.24 -10.93
CA ASN A 292 -8.90 -10.01 -12.37
C ASN A 292 -7.67 -9.30 -12.94
N VAL A 293 -7.19 -8.26 -12.26
CA VAL A 293 -6.03 -7.48 -12.71
C VAL A 293 -4.76 -8.33 -12.64
N ASN A 294 -4.55 -9.05 -11.54
CA ASN A 294 -3.45 -10.02 -11.44
C ASN A 294 -3.56 -11.13 -12.48
N GLY A 295 -4.78 -11.60 -12.76
CA GLY A 295 -5.04 -12.61 -13.78
C GLY A 295 -4.57 -12.13 -15.16
N TRP A 296 -4.97 -10.93 -15.56
CA TRP A 296 -4.49 -10.32 -16.81
C TRP A 296 -2.98 -10.06 -16.83
N ASN A 297 -2.36 -9.74 -15.69
CA ASN A 297 -0.91 -9.55 -15.61
C ASN A 297 -0.14 -10.82 -15.96
N MET A 298 -0.64 -11.99 -15.54
CA MET A 298 -0.05 -13.29 -15.90
C MET A 298 -0.17 -13.58 -17.40
N LEU A 299 -1.25 -13.12 -18.03
CA LEU A 299 -1.54 -13.40 -19.45
C LEU A 299 -0.88 -12.41 -20.42
N LEU A 300 -0.68 -11.15 -20.02
CA LEU A 300 -0.34 -10.07 -20.95
C LEU A 300 0.99 -10.30 -21.70
N ARG A 301 2.08 -10.62 -21.01
CA ARG A 301 3.38 -10.85 -21.68
C ARG A 301 3.35 -12.09 -22.59
N PRO A 302 2.78 -13.25 -22.18
CA PRO A 302 2.52 -14.36 -23.09
C PRO A 302 1.67 -13.96 -24.31
N ILE A 303 0.61 -13.16 -24.14
CA ILE A 303 -0.22 -12.66 -25.26
C ILE A 303 0.62 -11.83 -26.23
N LEU A 304 1.48 -10.93 -25.72
CA LEU A 304 2.32 -10.07 -26.54
C LEU A 304 3.43 -10.84 -27.27
N ALA A 305 3.86 -11.99 -26.74
CA ALA A 305 4.80 -12.89 -27.39
C ALA A 305 4.17 -13.71 -28.55
N LEU A 306 2.84 -13.91 -28.56
CA LEU A 306 2.17 -14.56 -29.68
C LEU A 306 2.27 -13.73 -30.96
N GLU A 307 2.29 -14.40 -32.10
CA GLU A 307 2.12 -13.77 -33.41
C GLU A 307 0.67 -13.30 -33.64
N GLU A 308 0.42 -12.67 -34.79
CA GLU A 308 -0.94 -12.27 -35.17
C GLU A 308 -1.86 -13.47 -35.42
N ASN A 309 -3.17 -13.19 -35.42
CA ASN A 309 -4.24 -14.19 -35.51
C ASN A 309 -4.03 -15.18 -36.67
N GLU A 310 -3.56 -14.71 -37.81
CA GLU A 310 -3.36 -15.48 -39.05
C GLU A 310 -2.23 -16.52 -38.92
N ALA A 311 -1.33 -16.37 -37.95
CA ALA A 311 -0.27 -17.34 -37.68
C ALA A 311 -0.79 -18.62 -37.01
N TYR A 312 -2.01 -18.61 -36.48
CA TYR A 312 -2.58 -19.73 -35.72
C TYR A 312 -3.80 -20.35 -36.42
N PRO A 313 -3.91 -21.69 -36.52
CA PRO A 313 -5.02 -22.35 -37.19
C PRO A 313 -6.42 -22.06 -36.63
N ASP A 314 -6.51 -21.68 -35.36
CA ASP A 314 -7.77 -21.34 -34.68
C ASP A 314 -8.11 -19.84 -34.77
N GLY A 315 -7.27 -19.05 -35.44
CA GLY A 315 -7.45 -17.60 -35.58
C GLY A 315 -7.24 -16.81 -34.27
N LYS A 316 -6.67 -17.44 -33.23
CA LYS A 316 -6.48 -16.80 -31.91
C LYS A 316 -5.00 -16.50 -31.66
N GLY A 317 -4.55 -15.35 -32.15
CA GLY A 317 -3.22 -14.80 -31.89
C GLY A 317 -3.28 -13.61 -30.93
N ARG A 318 -2.25 -12.77 -30.96
CA ARG A 318 -2.11 -11.59 -30.11
C ARG A 318 -3.34 -10.68 -30.10
N SER A 319 -3.79 -10.26 -31.28
CA SER A 319 -4.94 -9.35 -31.42
C SER A 319 -6.25 -9.91 -30.86
N TYR A 320 -6.48 -11.22 -30.99
CA TYR A 320 -7.67 -11.87 -30.41
C TYR A 320 -7.74 -11.70 -28.89
N TYR A 321 -6.66 -11.99 -28.16
CA TYR A 321 -6.69 -11.89 -26.69
C TYR A 321 -6.62 -10.44 -26.19
N LEU A 322 -5.90 -9.56 -26.90
CA LEU A 322 -5.87 -8.13 -26.56
C LEU A 322 -7.25 -7.46 -26.69
N HIS A 323 -8.08 -7.90 -27.64
CA HIS A 323 -9.48 -7.43 -27.76
C HIS A 323 -10.26 -7.64 -26.45
N TYR A 324 -10.11 -8.80 -25.82
CA TYR A 324 -10.80 -9.10 -24.57
C TYR A 324 -10.20 -8.38 -23.34
N LEU A 325 -8.91 -8.04 -23.35
CA LEU A 325 -8.35 -7.20 -22.31
C LEU A 325 -8.84 -5.75 -22.42
N THR A 326 -8.92 -5.23 -23.64
CA THR A 326 -9.06 -3.79 -23.88
C THR A 326 -10.50 -3.36 -24.15
N THR A 327 -11.36 -4.27 -24.62
CA THR A 327 -12.66 -3.92 -25.19
C THR A 327 -13.81 -4.77 -24.64
N GLU A 328 -13.65 -6.09 -24.59
CA GLU A 328 -14.76 -7.02 -24.33
C GLU A 328 -14.53 -7.91 -23.10
N SER A 329 -15.42 -7.83 -22.11
CA SER A 329 -15.37 -8.70 -20.93
C SER A 329 -15.88 -10.12 -21.24
N THR A 330 -15.28 -11.11 -20.58
CA THR A 330 -15.70 -12.51 -20.65
C THR A 330 -16.49 -12.92 -19.39
N PRO A 331 -17.04 -14.15 -19.33
CA PRO A 331 -17.59 -14.69 -18.09
C PRO A 331 -16.56 -14.83 -16.95
N TYR A 332 -15.26 -14.80 -17.26
CA TYR A 332 -14.17 -15.07 -16.31
C TYR A 332 -13.26 -13.87 -16.05
N HIS A 333 -13.31 -12.83 -16.89
CA HIS A 333 -12.47 -11.64 -16.78
C HIS A 333 -13.21 -10.38 -17.25
N ASP A 334 -13.17 -9.32 -16.46
CA ASP A 334 -13.54 -7.99 -16.94
C ASP A 334 -12.40 -7.40 -17.79
N ALA A 335 -12.77 -6.74 -18.89
CA ALA A 335 -11.90 -5.88 -19.68
C ALA A 335 -11.59 -4.57 -18.93
N ILE A 336 -10.56 -3.84 -19.37
CA ILE A 336 -10.13 -2.57 -18.76
C ILE A 336 -11.31 -1.60 -18.54
N PRO A 337 -12.19 -1.32 -19.51
CA PRO A 337 -13.33 -0.42 -19.26
C PRO A 337 -14.24 -0.85 -18.11
N ASP A 338 -14.41 -2.16 -17.89
CA ASP A 338 -15.22 -2.70 -16.81
C ASP A 338 -14.46 -2.74 -15.48
N ILE A 339 -13.16 -3.07 -15.49
CA ILE A 339 -12.28 -2.94 -14.31
C ILE A 339 -12.37 -1.53 -13.74
N LEU A 340 -12.27 -0.53 -14.62
CA LEU A 340 -12.20 0.88 -14.24
C LEU A 340 -13.47 1.42 -13.61
N LYS A 341 -14.63 0.77 -13.80
CA LYS A 341 -15.89 1.11 -13.11
C LYS A 341 -15.83 0.89 -11.60
N SER A 342 -14.86 0.12 -11.13
CA SER A 342 -14.66 -0.13 -9.70
C SER A 342 -14.02 1.06 -8.98
N TYR A 343 -13.31 1.94 -9.70
CA TYR A 343 -12.73 3.14 -9.10
C TYR A 343 -13.81 4.18 -8.81
N ASP A 344 -13.72 4.80 -7.63
CA ASP A 344 -14.60 5.89 -7.27
C ASP A 344 -14.32 7.12 -8.14
N SER A 345 -15.33 7.59 -8.87
CA SER A 345 -15.17 8.67 -9.84
C SER A 345 -14.78 10.02 -9.21
N VAL A 346 -15.01 10.22 -7.91
CA VAL A 346 -14.72 11.46 -7.18
C VAL A 346 -13.32 11.46 -6.59
N THR A 347 -12.93 10.36 -5.97
CA THR A 347 -11.66 10.22 -5.24
C THR A 347 -10.57 9.55 -6.07
N GLY A 348 -10.94 8.76 -7.09
CA GLY A 348 -10.02 7.90 -7.83
C GLY A 348 -9.57 6.68 -7.03
N LEU A 349 -10.14 6.43 -5.85
CA LEU A 349 -9.72 5.31 -5.00
C LEU A 349 -10.39 4.01 -5.42
N TRP A 350 -9.62 2.92 -5.35
CA TRP A 350 -10.14 1.56 -5.41
C TRP A 350 -10.83 1.22 -4.08
N PRO A 351 -11.87 0.36 -4.04
CA PRO A 351 -12.68 0.12 -2.83
C PRO A 351 -12.03 -0.77 -1.76
N GLU A 352 -10.77 -1.19 -1.93
CA GLU A 352 -10.01 -2.02 -0.97
C GLU A 352 -8.93 -1.18 -0.25
N SER A 353 -8.20 -1.78 0.69
CA SER A 353 -7.16 -1.09 1.48
C SER A 353 -6.08 -0.43 0.62
N PRO A 354 -5.33 0.57 1.15
CA PRO A 354 -4.32 1.32 0.39
C PRO A 354 -3.33 0.44 -0.39
N GLY A 355 -2.84 -0.64 0.23
CA GLY A 355 -1.92 -1.58 -0.42
C GLY A 355 -2.51 -2.22 -1.68
N TYR A 356 -3.77 -2.64 -1.64
CA TYR A 356 -4.47 -3.21 -2.80
C TYR A 356 -4.85 -2.14 -3.82
N SER A 357 -5.31 -0.97 -3.35
CA SER A 357 -5.67 0.15 -4.22
C SER A 357 -4.50 0.61 -5.08
N PHE A 358 -3.35 0.88 -4.45
CA PHE A 358 -2.19 1.40 -5.16
C PHE A 358 -1.37 0.31 -5.86
N GLY A 359 -1.43 -0.94 -5.40
CA GLY A 359 -0.93 -2.09 -6.15
C GLY A 359 -1.68 -2.29 -7.47
N THR A 360 -3.01 -2.18 -7.45
CA THR A 360 -3.86 -2.37 -8.63
C THR A 360 -3.61 -1.29 -9.68
N ILE A 361 -3.57 -0.01 -9.30
CA ILE A 361 -3.30 1.06 -10.27
C ILE A 361 -1.89 1.00 -10.83
N SER A 362 -0.88 0.65 -10.03
CA SER A 362 0.49 0.45 -10.54
C SER A 362 0.49 -0.60 -11.64
N MET A 363 -0.15 -1.74 -11.42
CA MET A 363 -0.22 -2.82 -12.41
C MET A 363 -0.94 -2.39 -13.70
N LEU A 364 -2.02 -1.60 -13.60
CA LEU A 364 -2.70 -1.06 -14.77
C LEU A 364 -1.83 -0.07 -15.56
N LEU A 365 -0.94 0.69 -14.90
CA LEU A 365 0.03 1.56 -15.57
C LEU A 365 1.19 0.79 -16.21
N ASP A 366 1.59 -0.33 -15.61
CA ASP A 366 2.52 -1.27 -16.23
C ASP A 366 1.91 -1.83 -17.53
N PHE A 367 0.62 -2.20 -17.50
CA PHE A 367 -0.11 -2.61 -18.71
C PHE A 367 -0.14 -1.50 -19.74
N ALA A 368 -0.42 -0.26 -19.32
CA ALA A 368 -0.43 0.88 -20.24
C ALA A 368 0.91 1.05 -20.96
N THR A 369 2.02 0.85 -20.26
CA THR A 369 3.36 0.92 -20.86
C THR A 369 3.55 -0.14 -21.95
N LEU A 370 3.16 -1.39 -21.68
CA LEU A 370 3.23 -2.52 -22.62
C LEU A 370 2.29 -2.37 -23.81
N LEU A 371 1.03 -2.00 -23.54
CA LEU A 371 -0.03 -1.84 -24.55
C LEU A 371 0.29 -0.68 -25.49
N ARG A 372 0.81 0.44 -24.98
CA ARG A 372 1.16 1.61 -25.79
C ARG A 372 2.30 1.29 -26.76
N ARG A 373 3.30 0.51 -26.34
CA ARG A 373 4.35 0.00 -27.24
C ARG A 373 3.79 -0.90 -28.35
N ASN A 374 2.63 -1.49 -28.13
CA ASN A 374 1.89 -2.31 -29.10
C ASN A 374 0.70 -1.55 -29.74
N GLY A 375 0.70 -0.22 -29.69
CA GLY A 375 -0.26 0.63 -30.41
C GLY A 375 -1.60 0.89 -29.71
N ILE A 376 -1.73 0.56 -28.42
CA ILE A 376 -2.98 0.72 -27.65
C ILE A 376 -2.73 1.67 -26.47
N ASP A 377 -3.32 2.87 -26.49
CA ASP A 377 -3.11 3.90 -25.47
C ASP A 377 -4.27 3.99 -24.47
N ILE A 378 -4.24 3.15 -23.44
CA ILE A 378 -5.32 3.10 -22.45
C ILE A 378 -5.34 4.31 -21.50
N ILE A 379 -4.25 5.08 -21.36
CA ILE A 379 -4.23 6.26 -20.48
C ILE A 379 -4.99 7.41 -21.14
N ALA A 380 -4.80 7.61 -22.45
CA ALA A 380 -5.54 8.61 -23.21
C ALA A 380 -7.06 8.36 -23.15
N ASP A 381 -7.47 7.09 -23.24
CA ASP A 381 -8.88 6.70 -23.27
C ASP A 381 -9.54 6.71 -21.88
N ASN A 382 -8.75 6.69 -20.79
CA ASN A 382 -9.25 6.47 -19.44
C ASN A 382 -8.62 7.43 -18.40
N PRO A 383 -9.15 8.66 -18.23
CA PRO A 383 -8.58 9.66 -17.31
C PRO A 383 -8.60 9.23 -15.84
N VAL A 384 -9.44 8.25 -15.47
CA VAL A 384 -9.46 7.70 -14.11
C VAL A 384 -8.14 7.05 -13.70
N LEU A 385 -7.35 6.51 -14.66
CA LEU A 385 -6.04 5.92 -14.36
C LEU A 385 -5.08 6.97 -13.76
N GLN A 386 -5.03 8.16 -14.37
CA GLN A 386 -4.22 9.27 -13.88
C GLN A 386 -4.73 9.73 -12.52
N LYS A 387 -6.05 9.87 -12.36
CA LYS A 387 -6.68 10.27 -11.10
C LYS A 387 -6.37 9.28 -9.96
N ALA A 388 -6.49 7.98 -10.24
CA ALA A 388 -6.26 6.91 -9.26
C ALA A 388 -4.79 6.85 -8.80
N ALA A 389 -3.85 7.08 -9.72
CA ALA A 389 -2.43 7.14 -9.38
C ALA A 389 -2.09 8.32 -8.46
N LEU A 390 -2.73 9.48 -8.66
CA LEU A 390 -2.50 10.68 -7.85
C LEU A 390 -3.30 10.67 -6.53
N ALA A 391 -4.29 9.78 -6.38
CA ALA A 391 -5.09 9.64 -5.17
C ALA A 391 -4.29 9.15 -3.94
N VAL A 392 -3.01 8.79 -4.12
CA VAL A 392 -2.12 8.38 -3.04
C VAL A 392 -1.64 9.56 -2.19
N PHE A 393 -1.51 10.77 -2.73
CA PHE A 393 -0.93 11.90 -1.99
C PHE A 393 -1.64 12.21 -0.66
N PRO A 394 -2.99 12.23 -0.61
CA PRO A 394 -3.69 12.46 0.65
C PRO A 394 -3.52 11.36 1.68
N TRP A 395 -3.11 10.16 1.24
CA TRP A 395 -2.86 8.98 2.06
C TRP A 395 -1.36 8.72 2.26
N MET A 396 -0.50 9.70 1.97
CA MET A 396 0.94 9.64 2.26
C MET A 396 1.31 10.56 3.43
N ASP A 397 2.26 10.11 4.25
CA ASP A 397 2.96 10.95 5.22
C ASP A 397 4.00 11.84 4.52
N ASP A 398 4.69 12.70 5.30
CA ASP A 398 5.70 13.59 4.73
C ASP A 398 6.98 12.87 4.27
N ARG A 399 7.22 11.64 4.71
CA ARG A 399 8.33 10.82 4.21
C ARG A 399 7.97 10.05 2.94
N ALA A 400 6.73 10.16 2.47
CA ALA A 400 6.18 9.42 1.34
C ALA A 400 5.90 7.93 1.62
N ASN A 401 5.59 7.60 2.88
CA ASN A 401 4.97 6.31 3.21
C ASN A 401 3.45 6.41 3.15
N MET A 402 2.78 5.34 2.72
CA MET A 402 1.33 5.20 2.78
C MET A 402 0.85 4.96 4.21
N ILE A 403 -0.36 5.44 4.51
CA ILE A 403 -1.07 5.12 5.75
C ILE A 403 -1.30 3.61 5.91
N ILE A 404 -1.44 3.18 7.17
CA ILE A 404 -1.69 1.79 7.54
C ILE A 404 -3.20 1.61 7.76
N PHE A 405 -3.94 1.05 6.81
CA PHE A 405 -5.39 0.88 6.96
C PHE A 405 -5.89 -0.40 6.28
N GLY A 406 -6.78 -1.13 6.96
CA GLY A 406 -7.26 -2.43 6.48
C GLY A 406 -6.12 -3.44 6.36
N ASP A 407 -6.15 -4.24 5.31
CA ASP A 407 -5.05 -5.11 4.95
C ASP A 407 -3.98 -4.35 4.16
N SER A 408 -3.23 -3.51 4.86
CA SER A 408 -2.11 -2.76 4.33
C SER A 408 -1.09 -2.57 5.45
N ARG A 409 0.20 -2.77 5.13
CA ARG A 409 1.30 -2.61 6.09
C ARG A 409 1.94 -1.21 6.08
N GLY A 410 1.37 -0.28 5.29
CA GLY A 410 2.01 1.01 4.99
C GLY A 410 3.35 0.83 4.26
N GLY A 411 4.29 1.74 4.53
CA GLY A 411 5.61 1.78 3.89
C GLY A 411 5.62 2.66 2.64
N ALA A 412 6.76 2.72 1.95
CA ALA A 412 6.95 3.60 0.80
C ALA A 412 5.83 3.43 -0.25
N ALA A 413 5.32 4.55 -0.77
CA ALA A 413 4.41 4.51 -1.91
C ALA A 413 5.08 3.80 -3.10
N ASN A 414 4.28 3.17 -3.98
CA ASN A 414 4.83 2.54 -5.17
C ASN A 414 5.21 3.60 -6.21
N PHE A 415 6.45 4.10 -6.11
CA PHE A 415 6.99 5.14 -6.99
C PHE A 415 7.08 4.73 -8.46
N GLY A 416 7.03 3.42 -8.79
CA GLY A 416 6.92 2.96 -10.17
C GLY A 416 5.70 3.56 -10.89
N THR A 417 4.58 3.71 -10.18
CA THR A 417 3.37 4.42 -10.65
C THR A 417 3.70 5.80 -11.22
N PHE A 418 4.54 6.57 -10.52
CA PHE A 418 4.91 7.92 -10.94
C PHE A 418 5.93 7.91 -12.07
N GLU A 419 6.80 6.90 -12.17
CA GLU A 419 7.72 6.73 -13.29
C GLU A 419 7.00 6.40 -14.60
N HIS A 420 5.99 5.52 -14.56
CA HIS A 420 5.15 5.20 -15.71
C HIS A 420 4.41 6.46 -16.20
N LEU A 421 3.82 7.22 -15.28
CA LEU A 421 3.16 8.48 -15.62
C LEU A 421 4.12 9.55 -16.12
N LEU A 422 5.30 9.72 -15.50
CA LEU A 422 6.29 10.69 -15.94
C LEU A 422 6.72 10.41 -17.39
N THR A 423 6.99 9.14 -17.68
CA THR A 423 7.31 8.68 -19.04
C THR A 423 6.18 9.00 -20.02
N TYR A 424 4.95 8.68 -19.64
CA TYR A 424 3.77 8.95 -20.46
C TYR A 424 3.56 10.46 -20.72
N TYR A 425 3.62 11.29 -19.68
CA TYR A 425 3.41 12.73 -19.78
C TYR A 425 4.46 13.43 -20.63
N LEU A 426 5.74 13.07 -20.47
CA LEU A 426 6.80 13.63 -21.31
C LEU A 426 6.66 13.22 -22.78
N GLN A 427 6.21 11.99 -23.04
CA GLN A 427 5.95 11.52 -24.41
C GLN A 427 4.72 12.17 -25.06
N THR A 428 3.74 12.62 -24.26
CA THR A 428 2.50 13.26 -24.74
C THR A 428 2.53 14.78 -24.69
N GLY A 429 3.55 15.38 -24.05
CA GLY A 429 3.71 16.82 -23.91
C GLY A 429 2.92 17.45 -22.75
N ASP A 430 2.45 16.65 -21.78
CA ASP A 430 1.76 17.15 -20.58
C ASP A 430 2.76 17.62 -19.52
N THR A 431 3.22 18.86 -19.66
CA THR A 431 4.25 19.42 -18.77
C THR A 431 3.76 19.65 -17.34
N GLU A 432 2.46 19.91 -17.15
CA GLU A 432 1.89 20.18 -15.82
C GLU A 432 1.88 18.92 -14.97
N ASN A 433 1.29 17.83 -15.49
CA ASN A 433 1.25 16.58 -14.74
C ASN A 433 2.63 15.91 -14.63
N ALA A 434 3.49 16.06 -15.64
CA ALA A 434 4.90 15.65 -15.54
C ALA A 434 5.60 16.32 -14.34
N SER A 435 5.38 17.61 -14.12
CA SER A 435 5.97 18.34 -13.00
C SER A 435 5.46 17.85 -11.64
N ARG A 436 4.16 17.48 -11.54
CA ARG A 436 3.57 16.95 -10.30
C ARG A 436 4.16 15.59 -9.92
N VAL A 437 4.23 14.64 -10.86
CA VAL A 437 4.80 13.31 -10.57
C VAL A 437 6.32 13.35 -10.40
N ALA A 438 7.01 14.27 -11.08
CA ALA A 438 8.43 14.53 -10.84
C ALA A 438 8.69 15.04 -9.41
N ALA A 439 7.84 15.93 -8.89
CA ALA A 439 7.92 16.38 -7.50
C ALA A 439 7.77 15.23 -6.50
N ALA A 440 6.84 14.30 -6.77
CA ALA A 440 6.67 13.08 -5.98
C ALA A 440 7.93 12.21 -5.97
N LEU A 441 8.48 11.91 -7.15
CA LEU A 441 9.71 11.13 -7.30
C LEU A 441 10.90 11.78 -6.59
N ASN A 442 11.10 13.09 -6.77
CA ASN A 442 12.16 13.84 -6.11
C ASN A 442 11.99 13.83 -4.58
N LYS A 443 10.75 13.94 -4.09
CA LYS A 443 10.45 13.79 -2.66
C LYS A 443 10.88 12.41 -2.15
N GLY A 444 10.48 11.34 -2.83
CA GLY A 444 10.89 9.97 -2.50
C GLY A 444 12.42 9.77 -2.47
N ILE A 445 13.13 10.38 -3.43
CA ILE A 445 14.60 10.36 -3.47
C ILE A 445 15.18 11.09 -2.26
N SER A 446 14.68 12.29 -1.96
CA SER A 446 15.18 13.11 -0.85
C SER A 446 14.95 12.47 0.52
N THR A 447 13.86 11.71 0.69
CA THR A 447 13.53 11.02 1.95
C THR A 447 14.19 9.64 2.07
N GLY A 448 14.82 9.16 1.00
CA GLY A 448 15.43 7.83 0.90
C GLY A 448 14.44 6.70 0.63
N ASN A 449 13.15 7.00 0.45
CA ASN A 449 12.09 6.03 0.18
C ASN A 449 11.97 5.61 -1.30
N TYR A 450 12.70 6.30 -2.19
CA TYR A 450 12.79 5.93 -3.60
C TYR A 450 14.22 6.09 -4.13
N GLN A 451 14.71 5.12 -4.89
CA GLN A 451 16.02 5.19 -5.52
C GLN A 451 15.94 4.49 -6.88
N ARG A 452 16.47 5.13 -7.93
CA ARG A 452 16.51 4.54 -9.27
C ARG A 452 17.62 3.53 -9.46
N HIS A 453 18.66 3.52 -8.63
CA HIS A 453 19.77 2.56 -8.85
C HIS A 453 19.30 1.12 -8.69
N SER A 454 18.27 0.83 -7.88
CA SER A 454 17.65 -0.50 -7.75
C SER A 454 16.78 -0.92 -8.95
N ALA A 455 16.71 -0.10 -10.01
CA ALA A 455 15.99 -0.38 -11.25
C ALA A 455 16.42 -1.70 -11.92
N ASP A 456 15.49 -2.50 -12.43
CA ASP A 456 15.78 -3.66 -13.25
C ASP A 456 15.89 -3.30 -14.75
N TRP A 457 16.02 -4.32 -15.60
CA TRP A 457 16.15 -4.14 -17.05
C TRP A 457 14.90 -3.49 -17.67
N THR A 458 13.70 -3.73 -17.12
CA THR A 458 12.46 -3.14 -17.64
C THR A 458 12.47 -1.62 -17.41
N HIS A 459 12.97 -1.17 -16.26
CA HIS A 459 13.12 0.24 -15.92
C HIS A 459 14.17 0.93 -16.79
N ILE A 460 15.30 0.27 -17.10
CA ILE A 460 16.28 0.78 -18.07
C ILE A 460 15.59 1.04 -19.42
N CYS A 461 14.70 0.15 -19.85
CA CYS A 461 13.96 0.28 -21.11
C CYS A 461 12.89 1.38 -21.06
N THR A 462 12.19 1.52 -19.93
CA THR A 462 10.93 2.30 -19.85
C THR A 462 11.09 3.67 -19.23
N TYR A 463 11.89 3.84 -18.19
CA TYR A 463 11.97 5.11 -17.46
C TYR A 463 12.66 6.19 -18.28
N VAL A 464 12.27 7.44 -18.06
CA VAL A 464 12.94 8.62 -18.64
C VAL A 464 14.35 8.76 -18.07
N ALA A 465 15.28 9.28 -18.87
CA ALA A 465 16.70 9.37 -18.50
C ALA A 465 16.92 10.17 -17.21
N ALA A 466 16.27 11.33 -17.07
CA ALA A 466 16.35 12.19 -15.90
C ALA A 466 14.97 12.62 -15.41
N ILE A 467 14.81 12.75 -14.10
CA ILE A 467 13.62 13.35 -13.48
C ILE A 467 13.77 14.87 -13.55
N PRO A 468 12.77 15.61 -14.06
CA PRO A 468 12.79 17.07 -13.98
C PRO A 468 12.91 17.57 -12.53
N GLU A 469 13.77 18.55 -12.27
CA GLU A 469 13.97 19.13 -10.92
C GLU A 469 12.77 19.98 -10.46
N SER A 470 11.99 20.50 -11.40
CA SER A 470 10.89 21.42 -11.11
C SER A 470 9.59 20.70 -10.78
N GLY A 471 9.01 21.02 -9.63
CA GLY A 471 7.62 20.72 -9.32
C GLY A 471 7.24 21.00 -7.88
N LYS A 472 5.94 20.99 -7.62
CA LYS A 472 5.37 21.05 -6.27
C LYS A 472 4.30 19.99 -6.15
N ILE A 473 4.27 19.33 -5.01
CA ILE A 473 3.12 18.53 -4.59
C ILE A 473 2.22 19.49 -3.83
N ASP A 474 0.98 19.62 -4.27
CA ASP A 474 -0.01 20.34 -3.48
C ASP A 474 -0.15 19.63 -2.13
N SER A 475 0.01 20.38 -1.03
CA SER A 475 -0.19 19.82 0.31
C SER A 475 -1.63 20.04 0.71
N GLU A 476 -2.49 19.05 0.50
CA GLU A 476 -3.80 19.04 1.14
C GLU A 476 -3.67 19.02 2.66
N ARG A 477 -4.63 19.65 3.34
CA ARG A 477 -4.71 19.64 4.80
C ARG A 477 -5.64 18.55 5.30
N THR A 478 -6.68 18.24 4.53
CA THR A 478 -7.65 17.21 4.87
C THR A 478 -8.12 16.47 3.63
N SER A 479 -8.28 15.16 3.75
CA SER A 479 -8.99 14.35 2.76
C SER A 479 -10.06 13.49 3.41
N TYR A 480 -11.08 13.15 2.64
CA TYR A 480 -12.15 12.26 3.10
C TYR A 480 -12.54 11.30 1.99
N SER A 481 -12.47 10.00 2.30
CA SER A 481 -13.03 8.96 1.45
C SER A 481 -14.31 8.40 2.07
N PRO A 482 -15.49 8.69 1.51
CA PRO A 482 -16.77 8.19 2.05
C PRO A 482 -16.87 6.67 2.05
N HIS A 483 -16.38 5.99 1.00
CA HIS A 483 -16.41 4.53 0.91
C HIS A 483 -15.59 3.86 2.02
N HIS A 484 -14.38 4.37 2.26
CA HIS A 484 -13.48 3.87 3.30
C HIS A 484 -13.82 4.40 4.70
N ARG A 485 -14.68 5.43 4.78
CA ARG A 485 -15.04 6.16 6.01
C ARG A 485 -13.80 6.65 6.76
N LEU A 486 -12.87 7.20 5.99
CA LEU A 486 -11.52 7.56 6.44
C LEU A 486 -11.23 9.03 6.16
N ILE A 487 -10.71 9.72 7.16
CA ILE A 487 -10.23 11.11 7.10
C ILE A 487 -8.73 11.11 7.34
N THR A 488 -7.96 11.77 6.47
CA THR A 488 -6.58 12.16 6.78
C THR A 488 -6.52 13.64 7.12
N MET A 489 -5.73 13.99 8.14
CA MET A 489 -5.55 15.34 8.64
C MET A 489 -4.05 15.63 8.66
N LYS A 490 -3.61 16.69 8.00
CA LYS A 490 -2.22 17.14 7.93
C LYS A 490 -2.10 18.57 8.43
N SER A 491 -0.93 18.92 8.96
CA SER A 491 -0.55 20.31 9.25
C SER A 491 0.04 20.96 8.01
N GLU A 492 0.22 22.28 8.02
CA GLU A 492 1.14 22.89 7.05
C GLU A 492 2.54 22.28 7.22
N PRO A 493 3.32 22.10 6.14
CA PRO A 493 4.68 21.56 6.23
C PRO A 493 5.53 22.26 7.30
N SER A 494 6.25 21.49 8.12
CA SER A 494 7.24 22.00 9.07
C SER A 494 8.21 20.92 9.56
N GLU A 495 8.95 21.15 10.64
CA GLU A 495 9.85 20.13 11.20
C GLU A 495 9.11 18.92 11.79
N GLU A 496 7.99 19.14 12.48
CA GLU A 496 7.21 18.06 13.10
C GLU A 496 6.29 17.34 12.12
N ASN A 497 5.88 17.98 11.02
CA ASN A 497 5.00 17.39 10.01
C ASN A 497 3.82 16.58 10.60
N LEU A 498 3.08 17.21 11.52
CA LEU A 498 1.97 16.56 12.22
C LEU A 498 0.91 16.05 11.23
N MET A 499 0.52 14.79 11.43
CA MET A 499 -0.59 14.16 10.72
C MET A 499 -1.39 13.23 11.65
N ALA A 500 -2.69 13.08 11.38
CA ALA A 500 -3.57 12.11 12.01
C ALA A 500 -4.47 11.44 10.97
N VAL A 501 -4.91 10.21 11.27
CA VAL A 501 -5.85 9.46 10.44
C VAL A 501 -6.98 8.96 11.33
N LEU A 502 -8.21 9.33 11.01
CA LEU A 502 -9.42 8.86 11.70
C LEU A 502 -10.22 7.99 10.75
N TYR A 503 -10.66 6.83 11.21
CA TYR A 503 -11.37 5.88 10.38
C TYR A 503 -12.27 4.98 11.20
N GLY A 504 -13.32 4.46 10.56
CA GLY A 504 -14.39 3.76 11.24
C GLY A 504 -15.09 2.72 10.36
N GLY A 505 -15.38 1.56 10.94
CA GLY A 505 -16.22 0.54 10.33
C GLY A 505 -15.57 -0.18 9.16
N ARG A 506 -16.39 -0.87 8.37
CA ARG A 506 -15.95 -1.74 7.27
C ARG A 506 -16.98 -1.77 6.15
N LYS A 507 -16.56 -1.67 4.89
CA LYS A 507 -17.44 -1.82 3.71
C LYS A 507 -16.66 -2.39 2.53
N GLY A 508 -16.77 -3.70 2.31
CA GLY A 508 -16.07 -4.39 1.23
C GLY A 508 -14.91 -5.27 1.71
N TYR A 509 -14.08 -5.68 0.75
CA TYR A 509 -12.98 -6.63 0.96
C TYR A 509 -11.70 -5.92 1.43
N HIS A 510 -10.84 -6.67 2.11
CA HIS A 510 -9.53 -6.20 2.62
C HIS A 510 -9.57 -4.95 3.52
N LEU A 511 -10.75 -4.56 4.01
CA LEU A 511 -10.94 -3.62 5.11
C LEU A 511 -11.23 -4.39 6.39
N THR A 512 -10.79 -3.85 7.54
CA THR A 512 -10.86 -4.53 8.84
C THR A 512 -11.92 -3.90 9.75
N PRO A 513 -12.60 -4.69 10.59
CA PRO A 513 -13.37 -4.14 11.70
C PRO A 513 -12.48 -3.29 12.62
N ASN A 514 -12.94 -2.09 12.95
CA ASN A 514 -12.25 -1.11 13.78
C ASN A 514 -13.30 -0.23 14.51
N GLY A 515 -12.95 0.41 15.63
CA GLY A 515 -13.94 1.04 16.51
C GLY A 515 -13.94 2.58 16.56
N LEU A 516 -13.85 3.26 15.41
CA LEU A 516 -13.48 4.69 15.31
C LEU A 516 -12.03 4.91 15.72
N ALA A 517 -11.13 4.27 14.99
CA ALA A 517 -9.70 4.23 15.29
C ALA A 517 -8.98 5.53 14.91
N LEU A 518 -7.81 5.73 15.54
CA LEU A 518 -6.93 6.89 15.35
C LEU A 518 -5.50 6.43 15.11
N GLN A 519 -4.84 7.06 14.14
CA GLN A 519 -3.39 7.01 14.01
C GLN A 519 -2.79 8.40 14.16
N ILE A 520 -1.60 8.47 14.75
CA ILE A 520 -0.83 9.71 14.95
C ILE A 520 0.54 9.57 14.30
N TYR A 521 0.96 10.62 13.60
CA TYR A 521 2.22 10.72 12.88
C TYR A 521 2.96 11.99 13.28
N GLY A 522 4.28 11.93 13.44
CA GLY A 522 5.10 13.09 13.81
C GLY A 522 6.55 12.89 13.39
N PHE A 523 7.22 13.99 13.10
CA PHE A 523 8.56 14.06 12.48
C PHE A 523 8.69 13.22 11.21
N GLY A 524 7.57 13.08 10.48
CA GLY A 524 7.47 12.23 9.30
C GLY A 524 7.35 10.73 9.56
N TYR A 525 7.24 10.28 10.80
CA TYR A 525 7.11 8.85 11.15
C TYR A 525 5.70 8.49 11.62
N ALA A 526 5.33 7.22 11.46
CA ALA A 526 4.13 6.66 12.08
C ALA A 526 4.41 6.36 13.56
N LEU A 527 3.84 7.16 14.48
CA LEU A 527 4.11 7.07 15.92
C LEU A 527 3.06 6.22 16.66
N ALA A 528 1.81 6.24 16.20
CA ALA A 528 0.75 5.37 16.69
C ALA A 528 -0.02 4.73 15.52
N PRO A 529 0.63 3.93 14.64
CA PRO A 529 -0.06 3.28 13.53
C PRO A 529 -0.95 2.12 13.99
N ASP A 530 -1.81 1.64 13.10
CA ASP A 530 -2.58 0.40 13.32
C ASP A 530 -1.64 -0.82 13.29
N ALA A 531 -1.98 -1.87 14.03
CA ALA A 531 -1.15 -3.07 14.07
C ALA A 531 -1.26 -3.87 12.76
N SER A 532 -0.18 -3.94 11.98
CA SER A 532 -0.12 -4.61 10.67
C SER A 532 1.09 -5.55 10.52
N GLY A 533 1.67 -5.99 11.63
CA GLY A 533 2.87 -6.82 11.68
C GLY A 533 2.72 -8.27 11.18
N TYR A 534 1.53 -8.86 11.18
CA TYR A 534 1.36 -10.29 10.89
C TYR A 534 1.92 -10.78 9.52
N GLU A 535 2.39 -12.03 9.47
CA GLU A 535 2.98 -12.67 8.27
C GLU A 535 1.98 -12.84 7.13
N SER A 536 0.78 -13.37 7.41
CA SER A 536 -0.25 -13.68 6.41
C SER A 536 -1.61 -13.97 7.06
N TYR A 537 -2.68 -14.10 6.26
CA TYR A 537 -4.00 -14.48 6.77
C TYR A 537 -4.07 -15.81 7.52
N TRP A 538 -3.07 -16.67 7.34
CA TRP A 538 -2.97 -17.97 8.00
C TRP A 538 -2.20 -17.92 9.33
N SER A 539 -1.59 -16.78 9.66
CA SER A 539 -0.86 -16.64 10.91
C SER A 539 -1.82 -16.53 12.11
N LYS A 540 -1.41 -17.09 13.25
CA LYS A 540 -2.27 -17.14 14.45
C LYS A 540 -2.59 -15.76 15.02
N ASP A 541 -1.67 -14.81 14.85
CA ASP A 541 -1.75 -13.42 15.30
C ASP A 541 -2.60 -12.53 14.40
N GLN A 542 -3.02 -13.00 13.22
CA GLN A 542 -3.85 -12.22 12.31
C GLN A 542 -5.11 -11.67 13.00
N VAL A 543 -5.69 -12.44 13.92
CA VAL A 543 -6.84 -12.02 14.72
C VAL A 543 -6.60 -10.74 15.52
N TYR A 544 -5.41 -10.58 16.07
CA TYR A 544 -5.05 -9.39 16.83
C TYR A 544 -4.90 -8.20 15.89
N HIS A 545 -4.15 -8.38 14.80
CA HIS A 545 -3.82 -7.34 13.82
C HIS A 545 -4.99 -6.87 12.95
N GLN A 546 -5.99 -7.72 12.71
CA GLN A 546 -7.09 -7.43 11.79
C GLN A 546 -8.42 -7.31 12.51
N SER A 547 -8.39 -6.73 13.72
CA SER A 547 -9.55 -6.48 14.56
C SER A 547 -9.33 -5.23 15.43
N PRO A 548 -10.35 -4.74 16.16
CA PRO A 548 -10.21 -3.53 16.97
C PRO A 548 -9.16 -3.61 18.07
N THR A 549 -8.71 -4.81 18.48
CA THR A 549 -7.62 -4.96 19.47
C THR A 549 -6.26 -4.54 18.93
N GLY A 550 -6.09 -4.51 17.60
CA GLY A 550 -4.89 -3.99 16.95
C GLY A 550 -4.91 -2.48 16.71
N SER A 551 -6.02 -1.81 17.03
CA SER A 551 -6.27 -0.40 16.72
C SER A 551 -6.34 0.47 17.97
N ASN A 552 -6.13 1.78 17.81
CA ASN A 552 -6.29 2.75 18.90
C ASN A 552 -7.76 3.17 18.99
N THR A 553 -8.53 2.50 19.85
CA THR A 553 -10.00 2.55 19.88
C THR A 553 -10.55 2.36 21.29
N ILE A 554 -11.87 2.47 21.48
CA ILE A 554 -12.58 1.95 22.67
C ILE A 554 -13.17 0.57 22.36
N LEU A 555 -13.12 -0.34 23.34
CA LEU A 555 -13.84 -1.62 23.39
C LEU A 555 -14.69 -1.70 24.68
N PRO A 556 -15.83 -2.41 24.70
CA PRO A 556 -16.51 -3.08 23.59
C PRO A 556 -17.20 -2.09 22.63
N GLY A 557 -18.19 -2.55 21.88
CA GLY A 557 -19.04 -1.69 21.04
C GLY A 557 -18.74 -1.75 19.55
N TYR A 558 -19.07 -0.67 18.84
CA TYR A 558 -18.97 -0.52 17.39
C TYR A 558 -17.62 -0.97 16.84
N THR A 559 -17.68 -1.79 15.80
CA THR A 559 -16.53 -2.33 15.04
C THR A 559 -16.75 -2.32 13.52
N GLU A 560 -18.00 -2.35 13.06
CA GLU A 560 -18.39 -2.35 11.65
C GLU A 560 -19.72 -1.59 11.49
N GLY A 561 -19.91 -0.92 10.36
CA GLY A 561 -21.16 -0.21 10.03
C GLY A 561 -20.90 1.17 9.42
N GLU A 562 -21.93 2.01 9.42
CA GLU A 562 -21.82 3.39 8.94
C GLU A 562 -21.12 4.31 9.93
N VAL A 563 -20.57 5.41 9.42
CA VAL A 563 -19.96 6.48 10.20
C VAL A 563 -20.48 7.81 9.69
N THR A 564 -20.85 8.69 10.62
CA THR A 564 -21.27 10.06 10.32
C THR A 564 -20.15 11.03 10.68
N VAL A 565 -19.70 11.83 9.71
CA VAL A 565 -18.82 12.97 9.97
C VAL A 565 -19.69 14.15 10.41
N ARG A 566 -19.64 14.51 11.70
CA ARG A 566 -20.41 15.60 12.30
C ARG A 566 -19.82 16.96 11.95
N ALA A 567 -18.50 17.07 12.02
CA ALA A 567 -17.76 18.25 11.61
C ALA A 567 -16.37 17.83 11.11
N MET A 568 -15.83 18.59 10.17
CA MET A 568 -14.47 18.42 9.67
C MET A 568 -14.00 19.77 9.15
N GLU A 569 -12.86 20.24 9.64
CA GLU A 569 -12.25 21.47 9.16
C GLU A 569 -10.71 21.34 9.16
N PRO A 570 -10.02 21.48 8.01
CA PRO A 570 -10.53 21.90 6.70
C PRO A 570 -11.62 21.04 6.05
N ARG A 571 -12.71 21.67 5.61
CA ARG A 571 -13.84 20.97 4.98
C ARG A 571 -13.47 20.45 3.59
N VAL A 572 -13.76 19.17 3.37
CA VAL A 572 -13.81 18.55 2.04
C VAL A 572 -15.20 18.80 1.47
N ASN A 573 -15.27 19.43 0.30
CA ASN A 573 -16.54 19.72 -0.36
C ASN A 573 -17.14 18.46 -0.98
N ASP A 574 -18.46 18.44 -1.13
CA ASP A 574 -19.16 17.37 -1.84
C ASP A 574 -18.58 17.22 -3.26
N GLY A 575 -18.34 15.98 -3.69
CA GLY A 575 -17.72 15.70 -4.98
C GLY A 575 -16.21 15.99 -5.06
N SER A 576 -15.54 16.22 -3.92
CA SER A 576 -14.09 16.37 -3.82
C SER A 576 -13.48 15.31 -2.89
N PHE A 577 -12.20 15.01 -3.09
CA PHE A 577 -11.44 14.12 -2.19
C PHE A 577 -10.67 14.89 -1.12
N VAL A 578 -10.18 16.08 -1.47
CA VAL A 578 -9.35 16.94 -0.62
C VAL A 578 -10.02 18.28 -0.40
N ASN A 579 -9.64 18.97 0.67
CA ASN A 579 -10.09 20.33 0.95
C ASN A 579 -9.48 21.32 -0.06
N ALA A 580 -10.24 22.35 -0.43
CA ALA A 580 -9.74 23.44 -1.28
C ALA A 580 -9.25 24.64 -0.46
N GLN A 581 -9.84 24.85 0.72
CA GLN A 581 -9.60 26.00 1.59
C GLN A 581 -9.57 25.54 3.05
N SER A 582 -9.02 26.36 3.94
CA SER A 582 -8.98 26.14 5.39
C SER A 582 -9.34 27.42 6.13
N LEU A 583 -10.10 27.32 7.22
CA LEU A 583 -10.42 28.49 8.05
C LEU A 583 -9.21 28.97 8.84
N ASN A 584 -8.33 28.04 9.23
CA ASN A 584 -7.18 28.34 10.08
C ASN A 584 -5.92 27.59 9.57
N PRO A 585 -4.77 28.28 9.45
CA PRO A 585 -3.54 27.65 8.98
C PRO A 585 -2.89 26.72 10.04
N TYR A 586 -3.27 26.79 11.30
CA TYR A 586 -2.62 26.09 12.42
C TYR A 586 -3.47 24.98 13.04
N ILE A 587 -4.77 24.91 12.72
CA ILE A 587 -5.71 23.97 13.32
C ILE A 587 -6.28 23.04 12.24
N ASN A 588 -6.41 21.76 12.57
CA ASN A 588 -7.20 20.78 11.81
C ASN A 588 -8.05 20.00 12.82
N MET A 589 -9.33 19.75 12.53
CA MET A 589 -10.18 18.95 13.40
C MET A 589 -11.17 18.08 12.63
N ALA A 590 -11.53 16.96 13.23
CA ALA A 590 -12.58 16.07 12.75
C ALA A 590 -13.41 15.53 13.92
N ASP A 591 -14.70 15.34 13.68
CA ASP A 591 -15.68 14.82 14.63
C ASP A 591 -16.48 13.71 13.93
N MET A 592 -16.27 12.47 14.37
CA MET A 592 -16.87 11.27 13.79
C MET A 592 -17.75 10.56 14.82
N GLU A 593 -18.92 10.10 14.39
CA GLU A 593 -19.88 9.38 15.22
C GLU A 593 -20.30 8.08 14.55
N ALA A 594 -20.38 7.00 15.33
CA ALA A 594 -20.85 5.71 14.88
C ALA A 594 -21.49 4.93 16.03
N ALA A 595 -22.78 4.57 15.87
CA ALA A 595 -23.58 3.91 16.88
C ALA A 595 -23.46 4.62 18.25
N GLU A 596 -22.98 3.94 19.29
CA GLU A 596 -22.79 4.47 20.64
C GLU A 596 -21.50 5.29 20.83
N LYS A 597 -20.65 5.40 19.81
CA LYS A 597 -19.34 6.05 19.90
C LYS A 597 -19.30 7.40 19.17
N ARG A 598 -18.54 8.35 19.74
CA ARG A 598 -18.20 9.61 19.09
C ARG A 598 -16.79 10.03 19.43
N ARG A 599 -15.99 10.40 18.44
CA ARG A 599 -14.59 10.78 18.59
C ARG A 599 -14.31 12.11 17.93
N VAL A 600 -13.80 13.06 18.71
CA VAL A 600 -13.35 14.37 18.26
C VAL A 600 -11.84 14.41 18.37
N VAL A 601 -11.17 14.63 17.24
CA VAL A 601 -9.72 14.83 17.20
C VAL A 601 -9.42 16.20 16.66
N ALA A 602 -8.55 16.93 17.35
CA ALA A 602 -8.01 18.19 16.88
C ALA A 602 -6.48 18.14 16.91
N MET A 603 -5.85 18.72 15.90
CA MET A 603 -4.41 18.88 15.78
C MET A 603 -4.11 20.37 15.75
N ILE A 604 -3.28 20.81 16.69
CA ILE A 604 -3.01 22.23 16.97
C ILE A 604 -1.52 22.48 16.88
N LYS A 605 -1.15 23.33 15.93
CA LYS A 605 0.22 23.81 15.76
C LYS A 605 0.44 25.04 16.63
N THR A 606 1.45 24.99 17.51
CA THR A 606 1.75 26.05 18.46
C THR A 606 2.98 26.86 18.03
N ALA A 607 3.89 26.27 17.27
CA ALA A 607 5.05 26.88 16.64
C ALA A 607 5.45 26.11 15.36
N PRO A 608 6.45 26.56 14.57
CA PRO A 608 6.95 25.78 13.43
C PRO A 608 7.44 24.37 13.81
N ASP A 609 8.01 24.24 15.01
CA ASP A 609 8.64 23.04 15.57
C ASP A 609 7.85 22.45 16.75
N LYS A 610 6.63 22.94 17.01
CA LYS A 610 5.80 22.51 18.14
C LYS A 610 4.31 22.37 17.79
N GLY A 611 3.69 21.30 18.27
CA GLY A 611 2.25 21.12 18.22
C GLY A 611 1.79 19.83 18.88
N TYR A 612 0.48 19.71 19.08
CA TYR A 612 -0.11 18.62 19.83
C TYR A 612 -1.46 18.21 19.25
N TYR A 613 -1.93 17.03 19.68
CA TYR A 613 -3.24 16.49 19.35
C TYR A 613 -4.13 16.50 20.59
N VAL A 614 -5.43 16.61 20.38
CA VAL A 614 -6.48 16.45 21.38
C VAL A 614 -7.37 15.34 20.90
N ASP A 615 -7.68 14.38 21.77
CA ASP A 615 -8.62 13.29 21.53
C ASP A 615 -9.69 13.30 22.61
N ILE A 616 -10.95 13.48 22.21
CA ILE A 616 -12.13 13.39 23.09
C ILE A 616 -12.97 12.24 22.56
N PHE A 617 -12.99 11.14 23.31
CA PHE A 617 -13.62 9.89 22.87
C PHE A 617 -14.73 9.47 23.84
N ARG A 618 -15.96 9.45 23.32
CA ARG A 618 -17.19 9.05 23.99
C ARG A 618 -17.63 7.66 23.55
N SER A 619 -18.23 6.93 24.48
CA SER A 619 -18.89 5.63 24.24
C SER A 619 -20.04 5.49 25.23
N ASP A 620 -21.28 5.32 24.74
CA ASP A 620 -22.47 5.14 25.56
C ASP A 620 -22.57 3.69 26.06
N GLN A 621 -21.57 3.27 26.82
CA GLN A 621 -21.45 1.97 27.47
C GLN A 621 -21.01 2.15 28.92
N ALA A 622 -21.47 1.28 29.82
CA ALA A 622 -21.13 1.33 31.24
C ALA A 622 -19.64 1.06 31.49
N ASP A 623 -19.09 0.07 30.79
CA ASP A 623 -17.69 -0.35 30.91
C ASP A 623 -16.97 -0.15 29.59
N ASN A 624 -15.77 0.43 29.63
CA ASN A 624 -14.99 0.79 28.45
C ASN A 624 -13.50 0.56 28.70
N ASP A 625 -12.83 -0.05 27.73
CA ASP A 625 -11.39 -0.12 27.59
C ASP A 625 -10.95 0.84 26.48
N TYR A 626 -10.41 2.00 26.84
CA TYR A 626 -9.69 2.87 25.90
C TYR A 626 -8.31 2.27 25.65
N LEU A 627 -8.07 1.79 24.43
CA LEU A 627 -6.85 1.12 24.01
C LEU A 627 -6.00 2.05 23.15
N PHE A 628 -4.72 2.18 23.49
CA PHE A 628 -3.78 3.04 22.76
C PHE A 628 -2.38 2.42 22.68
N HIS A 629 -1.99 2.09 21.46
CA HIS A 629 -0.68 1.62 21.06
C HIS A 629 0.15 2.80 20.57
N ASN A 630 1.39 2.89 21.04
CA ASN A 630 2.38 3.80 20.49
C ASN A 630 3.67 3.02 20.28
N VAL A 631 4.39 3.33 19.21
CA VAL A 631 5.68 2.69 18.93
C VAL A 631 6.69 3.14 19.98
N GLY A 632 7.59 2.24 20.39
CA GLY A 632 8.62 2.61 21.35
C GLY A 632 9.25 1.42 22.05
N LYS A 633 10.19 1.73 22.93
CA LYS A 633 10.96 0.74 23.71
C LYS A 633 10.36 0.51 25.10
N ALA A 634 9.68 1.52 25.65
CA ALA A 634 9.11 1.47 26.99
C ALA A 634 7.90 2.39 27.13
N LEU A 635 7.04 2.07 28.10
CA LEU A 635 5.91 2.88 28.54
C LEU A 635 5.94 2.98 30.07
N ARG A 636 5.73 4.19 30.57
CA ARG A 636 5.62 4.49 32.00
C ARG A 636 4.53 5.53 32.26
N PHE A 637 4.01 5.51 33.48
CA PHE A 637 2.97 6.44 33.91
C PHE A 637 3.47 7.32 35.05
N GLU A 638 3.08 8.58 35.01
CA GLU A 638 3.38 9.60 36.02
C GLU A 638 2.10 10.30 36.47
N THR A 639 2.11 10.81 37.70
CA THR A 639 1.17 11.84 38.13
C THR A 639 1.45 13.16 37.38
N THR A 640 0.52 14.11 37.44
CA THR A 640 0.74 15.47 36.90
C THR A 640 1.90 16.21 37.57
N ALA A 641 2.34 15.77 38.76
CA ALA A 641 3.52 16.28 39.46
C ALA A 641 4.83 15.59 39.05
N GLY A 642 4.81 14.67 38.08
CA GLY A 642 5.99 13.95 37.58
C GLY A 642 6.44 12.76 38.46
N GLN A 643 5.59 12.27 39.36
CA GLN A 643 5.90 11.09 40.18
C GLN A 643 5.45 9.82 39.46
N LEU A 644 6.33 8.80 39.37
CA LEU A 644 5.98 7.52 38.77
C LEU A 644 4.83 6.82 39.52
N LEU A 645 3.86 6.29 38.78
CA LEU A 645 2.79 5.47 39.34
C LEU A 645 3.27 4.04 39.62
N PRO A 646 3.02 3.48 40.82
CA PRO A 646 3.47 2.14 41.20
C PRO A 646 2.56 1.06 40.60
N LEU A 647 2.98 0.52 39.46
CA LEU A 647 2.28 -0.55 38.74
C LEU A 647 2.50 -1.92 39.40
N THR A 648 1.44 -2.73 39.49
CA THR A 648 1.50 -4.11 40.01
C THR A 648 1.25 -5.11 38.88
N SER A 649 2.08 -6.15 38.75
CA SER A 649 1.89 -7.20 37.75
C SER A 649 0.60 -7.99 38.00
N VAL A 650 -0.07 -8.38 36.90
CA VAL A 650 -1.26 -9.25 36.92
C VAL A 650 -1.14 -10.32 35.83
N ASP A 651 -1.71 -11.49 36.07
CA ASP A 651 -1.60 -12.62 35.14
C ASP A 651 -2.58 -12.54 33.96
N SER A 652 -3.74 -11.90 34.16
CA SER A 652 -4.80 -11.80 33.16
C SER A 652 -5.70 -10.59 33.38
N PHE A 653 -6.52 -10.27 32.38
CA PHE A 653 -7.63 -9.33 32.54
C PHE A 653 -8.80 -10.01 33.25
N GLU A 654 -9.47 -9.27 34.13
CA GLU A 654 -10.69 -9.74 34.79
C GLU A 654 -11.88 -9.82 33.82
N THR A 655 -11.84 -9.04 32.74
CA THR A 655 -12.87 -9.00 31.70
C THR A 655 -12.19 -8.72 30.36
N THR A 656 -12.61 -9.43 29.32
CA THR A 656 -12.13 -9.25 27.94
C THR A 656 -13.33 -9.11 27.01
N TYR A 657 -13.18 -8.29 25.98
CA TYR A 657 -14.24 -8.01 25.01
C TYR A 657 -13.97 -8.60 23.62
N HIS A 658 -12.77 -9.12 23.40
CA HIS A 658 -12.37 -9.72 22.14
C HIS A 658 -11.25 -10.77 22.35
N ARG A 659 -11.18 -11.78 21.47
CA ARG A 659 -10.13 -12.81 21.50
C ARG A 659 -8.70 -12.28 21.26
N GLY A 660 -8.58 -11.04 20.77
CA GLY A 660 -7.28 -10.39 20.60
C GLY A 660 -6.59 -10.05 21.92
N TYR A 661 -7.30 -10.03 23.05
CA TYR A 661 -6.71 -9.77 24.36
C TYR A 661 -5.66 -10.82 24.77
N ASP A 662 -5.77 -12.04 24.24
CA ASP A 662 -4.83 -13.15 24.49
C ASP A 662 -3.40 -12.87 24.00
N TRP A 663 -3.22 -11.81 23.18
CA TRP A 663 -1.94 -11.42 22.61
C TRP A 663 -1.18 -10.40 23.45
N PHE A 664 -1.81 -9.78 24.45
CA PHE A 664 -1.13 -8.87 25.37
C PHE A 664 -0.32 -9.66 26.40
N LYS A 665 0.89 -9.19 26.68
CA LYS A 665 1.83 -9.80 27.63
C LYS A 665 2.32 -8.79 28.64
N ASN A 666 2.93 -9.28 29.71
CA ASN A 666 3.55 -8.47 30.76
C ASN A 666 2.61 -7.39 31.33
N LEU A 667 1.37 -7.79 31.62
CA LEU A 667 0.31 -6.91 32.11
C LEU A 667 0.69 -6.37 33.49
N ARG A 668 0.63 -5.05 33.65
CA ARG A 668 0.80 -4.37 34.92
C ARG A 668 -0.29 -3.32 35.08
N ARG A 669 -0.91 -3.23 36.25
CA ARG A 669 -2.04 -2.33 36.51
C ARG A 669 -1.84 -1.41 37.70
N VAL A 670 -2.58 -0.30 37.70
CA VAL A 670 -2.73 0.60 38.85
C VAL A 670 -4.10 1.27 38.81
N SER A 671 -4.79 1.36 39.94
CA SER A 671 -6.02 2.17 40.05
C SER A 671 -5.64 3.65 40.02
N CYS A 672 -6.29 4.43 39.15
CA CYS A 672 -5.96 5.83 38.97
C CYS A 672 -7.19 6.62 38.52
N THR A 673 -7.83 7.31 39.46
CA THR A 673 -8.96 8.20 39.18
C THR A 673 -8.55 9.65 38.94
N ASN A 674 -7.29 9.98 39.25
CA ASN A 674 -6.72 11.31 39.03
C ASN A 674 -6.20 11.48 37.60
N ASP A 675 -5.96 12.73 37.22
CA ASP A 675 -5.24 13.06 35.98
C ASP A 675 -3.85 12.43 36.01
N PHE A 676 -3.40 11.91 34.87
CA PHE A 676 -2.10 11.24 34.75
C PHE A 676 -1.43 11.54 33.42
N LYS A 677 -0.15 11.18 33.34
CA LYS A 677 0.67 11.26 32.14
C LYS A 677 1.18 9.87 31.76
N ALA A 678 1.08 9.52 30.49
CA ALA A 678 1.76 8.35 29.91
C ALA A 678 2.88 8.83 28.99
N ILE A 679 4.04 8.19 29.09
CA ILE A 679 5.21 8.54 28.28
C ILE A 679 5.76 7.29 27.63
N TRP A 680 5.79 7.31 26.30
CA TRP A 680 6.46 6.32 25.48
C TRP A 680 7.84 6.83 25.10
N GLU A 681 8.85 6.05 25.42
CA GLU A 681 10.23 6.32 25.05
C GLU A 681 10.49 5.64 23.69
N ILE A 682 10.67 6.46 22.65
CA ILE A 682 10.77 5.98 21.27
C ILE A 682 12.24 5.74 20.92
N THR A 683 13.02 6.83 20.87
CA THR A 683 14.46 6.78 20.59
C THR A 683 15.27 7.29 21.77
N SER A 684 16.57 6.99 21.75
CA SER A 684 17.53 7.42 22.77
C SER A 684 18.67 8.16 22.08
N GLY A 685 19.32 9.12 22.74
CA GLY A 685 20.42 9.88 22.16
C GLY A 685 20.43 11.34 22.62
N GLU A 686 21.09 12.21 21.86
CA GLU A 686 21.18 13.65 22.17
C GLU A 686 19.81 14.37 22.09
N GLN A 687 18.95 13.93 21.17
CA GLN A 687 17.60 14.44 20.95
C GLN A 687 16.61 13.26 21.02
N PRO A 688 16.35 12.70 22.21
CA PRO A 688 15.52 11.52 22.36
C PRO A 688 14.08 11.85 21.93
N MET A 689 13.47 10.95 21.16
CA MET A 689 12.08 11.09 20.77
C MET A 689 11.16 10.42 21.79
N SER A 690 10.06 11.07 22.13
CA SER A 690 9.00 10.52 22.99
C SER A 690 7.63 10.88 22.48
N MET A 691 6.63 10.04 22.78
CA MET A 691 5.23 10.44 22.78
C MET A 691 4.78 10.67 24.22
N GLN A 692 4.21 11.83 24.49
CA GLN A 692 3.67 12.17 25.80
C GLN A 692 2.17 12.35 25.70
N MET A 693 1.43 11.68 26.58
CA MET A 693 -0.02 11.79 26.68
C MET A 693 -0.41 12.31 28.06
N TRP A 694 -1.20 13.37 28.13
CA TRP A 694 -1.87 13.83 29.35
C TRP A 694 -3.34 13.44 29.25
N MET A 695 -3.85 12.68 30.21
CA MET A 695 -5.26 12.29 30.24
C MET A 695 -5.93 12.76 31.53
N LEU A 696 -7.08 13.40 31.37
CA LEU A 696 -7.92 13.82 32.49
C LEU A 696 -8.54 12.60 33.18
N GLY A 697 -8.47 12.51 34.49
CA GLY A 697 -8.99 11.41 35.31
C GLY A 697 -10.52 11.41 35.44
N ALA A 698 -11.05 10.24 35.82
CA ALA A 698 -12.46 10.04 36.13
C ALA A 698 -12.60 8.86 37.12
N ASP A 699 -13.74 8.80 37.80
CA ASP A 699 -14.06 7.69 38.68
C ASP A 699 -14.15 6.37 37.90
N GLY A 700 -13.82 5.25 38.58
CA GLY A 700 -13.87 3.91 37.98
C GLY A 700 -12.70 3.57 37.06
N ARG A 701 -11.61 4.37 37.06
CA ARG A 701 -10.47 4.14 36.17
C ARG A 701 -9.35 3.28 36.74
N GLU A 702 -8.89 2.35 35.91
CA GLU A 702 -7.65 1.58 36.08
C GLU A 702 -6.78 1.69 34.83
N LEU A 703 -5.47 1.83 35.05
CA LEU A 703 -4.49 1.92 33.97
C LEU A 703 -3.74 0.60 33.84
N TYR A 704 -3.58 0.13 32.61
CA TYR A 704 -2.78 -1.04 32.26
C TYR A 704 -1.62 -0.63 31.36
N SER A 705 -0.42 -1.07 31.72
CA SER A 705 0.76 -1.12 30.85
C SER A 705 0.97 -2.56 30.41
N MET A 706 1.11 -2.78 29.10
CA MET A 706 1.28 -4.10 28.52
C MET A 706 2.11 -4.07 27.25
N GLU A 707 2.53 -5.25 26.82
CA GLU A 707 3.24 -5.47 25.56
C GLU A 707 2.31 -6.14 24.56
N ALA A 708 2.11 -5.50 23.42
CA ALA A 708 1.39 -6.07 22.30
C ALA A 708 2.37 -6.65 21.25
N PRO A 709 1.89 -7.46 20.29
CA PRO A 709 2.66 -7.84 19.12
C PRO A 709 3.31 -6.63 18.40
N TYR A 710 4.36 -6.91 17.62
CA TYR A 710 5.03 -5.92 16.79
C TYR A 710 4.05 -5.26 15.82
N THR A 711 4.15 -3.96 15.63
CA THR A 711 3.19 -3.18 14.84
C THR A 711 3.44 -3.28 13.34
N THR A 712 4.70 -3.50 12.91
CA THR A 712 5.06 -3.49 11.49
C THR A 712 6.16 -4.50 11.13
N LEU A 713 6.26 -4.80 9.84
CA LEU A 713 7.39 -5.48 9.19
C LEU A 713 8.23 -4.53 8.31
N GLN A 714 7.81 -3.28 8.17
CA GLN A 714 8.40 -2.32 7.22
C GLN A 714 9.51 -1.51 7.90
N LYS A 715 10.72 -1.63 7.35
CA LYS A 715 11.86 -0.78 7.74
C LYS A 715 11.61 0.68 7.36
N GLY A 716 12.05 1.59 8.21
CA GLY A 716 11.96 3.04 8.03
C GLY A 716 10.58 3.64 8.28
N LEU A 717 9.57 2.82 8.60
CA LEU A 717 8.20 3.29 8.89
C LEU A 717 8.11 3.97 10.26
N THR A 718 8.82 3.41 11.25
CA THR A 718 8.89 3.92 12.62
C THR A 718 10.31 4.43 12.91
N PRO A 719 10.49 5.32 13.90
CA PRO A 719 11.83 5.81 14.27
C PRO A 719 12.71 4.65 14.75
N ASP A 720 13.95 4.55 14.24
CA ASP A 720 14.90 3.47 14.55
C ASP A 720 14.31 2.03 14.43
N ASP A 721 13.29 1.84 13.59
CA ASP A 721 12.55 0.59 13.43
C ASP A 721 11.99 0.01 14.76
N VAL A 722 11.67 0.87 15.74
CA VAL A 722 11.07 0.40 16.99
C VAL A 722 9.69 -0.21 16.74
N SER A 723 9.34 -1.23 17.53
CA SER A 723 8.11 -2.02 17.38
C SER A 723 7.97 -2.74 16.02
N MET A 724 9.08 -2.89 15.27
CA MET A 724 9.21 -3.83 14.15
C MET A 724 9.54 -5.24 14.65
N ALA A 725 9.08 -6.28 13.95
CA ALA A 725 9.40 -7.66 14.32
C ALA A 725 10.92 -7.87 14.55
N PRO A 726 11.33 -8.56 15.64
CA PRO A 726 10.51 -9.25 16.64
C PRO A 726 10.16 -8.40 17.90
N ALA A 727 10.38 -7.08 17.90
CA ALA A 727 10.17 -6.22 19.06
C ALA A 727 8.68 -5.98 19.37
N PHE A 728 8.30 -5.94 20.64
CA PHE A 728 6.92 -5.68 21.04
C PHE A 728 6.49 -4.21 20.81
N THR A 729 5.20 -3.93 20.96
CA THR A 729 4.64 -2.58 20.98
C THR A 729 4.13 -2.22 22.38
N PRO A 730 4.73 -1.22 23.07
CA PRO A 730 4.26 -0.78 24.37
C PRO A 730 2.86 -0.14 24.30
N THR A 731 1.93 -0.65 25.08
CA THR A 731 0.50 -0.34 24.94
C THR A 731 -0.10 0.09 26.27
N LEU A 732 -0.92 1.14 26.22
CA LEU A 732 -1.78 1.61 27.30
C LEU A 732 -3.20 1.08 27.09
N MET A 733 -3.82 0.61 28.17
CA MET A 733 -5.27 0.52 28.25
C MET A 733 -5.76 1.27 29.49
N VAL A 734 -6.79 2.10 29.30
CA VAL A 734 -7.51 2.77 30.39
C VAL A 734 -8.88 2.13 30.47
N ARG A 735 -9.05 1.28 31.49
CA ARG A 735 -10.33 0.69 31.81
C ARG A 735 -11.14 1.67 32.63
N GLN A 736 -12.41 1.87 32.29
CA GLN A 736 -13.38 2.67 33.02
C GLN A 736 -14.62 1.81 33.24
N THR A 737 -14.90 1.45 34.49
CA THR A 737 -16.06 0.62 34.88
C THR A 737 -17.05 1.41 35.72
N ASP A 738 -18.32 1.03 35.66
CA ASP A 738 -19.42 1.69 36.41
C ASP A 738 -19.51 3.22 36.20
N ASN A 739 -18.95 3.72 35.10
CA ASN A 739 -18.94 5.13 34.74
C ASN A 739 -18.99 5.27 33.22
N ASN A 740 -20.16 5.68 32.71
CA ASN A 740 -20.41 5.73 31.28
C ASN A 740 -19.48 6.73 30.58
N ALA A 741 -18.73 6.29 29.57
CA ALA A 741 -17.76 7.14 28.86
C ALA A 741 -18.42 8.19 27.94
N TRP A 742 -19.74 8.16 27.77
CA TRP A 742 -20.48 9.26 27.18
C TRP A 742 -20.63 10.43 28.15
N ASP A 743 -20.88 10.16 29.43
CA ASP A 743 -21.05 11.19 30.45
C ASP A 743 -19.69 11.62 31.05
N SER A 744 -18.73 10.69 31.13
CA SER A 744 -17.34 10.89 31.57
C SER A 744 -16.34 10.43 30.49
N PRO A 745 -16.19 11.16 29.37
CA PRO A 745 -15.33 10.78 28.26
C PRO A 745 -13.85 10.64 28.61
N PHE A 746 -13.17 9.86 27.78
CA PHE A 746 -11.71 9.89 27.70
C PHE A 746 -11.32 11.18 26.97
N ALA A 747 -10.54 12.02 27.65
CA ALA A 747 -10.02 13.27 27.10
C ALA A 747 -8.51 13.30 27.30
N ALA A 748 -7.78 13.24 26.18
CA ALA A 748 -6.33 13.13 26.16
C ALA A 748 -5.70 14.18 25.24
N VAL A 749 -4.50 14.62 25.61
CA VAL A 749 -3.64 15.48 24.79
C VAL A 749 -2.36 14.72 24.49
N PHE A 750 -1.93 14.69 23.24
CA PHE A 750 -0.73 13.99 22.79
C PHE A 750 0.27 14.96 22.19
N GLU A 751 1.54 14.85 22.57
CA GLU A 751 2.64 15.59 21.96
C GLU A 751 3.80 14.64 21.67
N ALA A 752 4.22 14.62 20.40
CA ALA A 752 5.47 14.00 20.01
C ALA A 752 6.59 15.03 20.22
N ALA A 753 7.60 14.69 21.02
CA ALA A 753 8.68 15.62 21.34
C ALA A 753 10.04 15.02 20.98
N ARG A 754 10.93 15.84 20.41
CA ARG A 754 12.38 15.61 20.38
C ARG A 754 13.00 16.43 21.51
N GLY A 755 13.49 15.76 22.55
CA GLY A 755 13.85 16.40 23.81
C GLY A 755 12.63 16.64 24.70
N SER A 756 12.37 17.90 25.06
CA SER A 756 11.29 18.27 25.99
C SER A 756 9.98 18.57 25.28
N ALA A 757 8.87 18.12 25.86
CA ALA A 757 7.52 18.51 25.48
C ALA A 757 7.28 19.99 25.77
N SER A 758 6.53 20.66 24.88
CA SER A 758 6.10 22.05 25.07
C SER A 758 4.84 22.16 25.92
N VAL A 759 4.00 21.12 25.95
CA VAL A 759 2.86 21.03 26.86
C VAL A 759 3.37 20.77 28.27
N ILE A 760 2.96 21.63 29.20
CA ILE A 760 3.35 21.55 30.61
C ILE A 760 2.20 21.08 31.51
N GLY A 761 0.95 21.21 31.06
CA GLY A 761 -0.20 20.74 31.82
C GLY A 761 -1.52 20.79 31.06
N VAL A 762 -2.49 20.02 31.54
CA VAL A 762 -3.86 19.99 31.03
C VAL A 762 -4.82 20.09 32.21
N GLU A 763 -5.76 21.03 32.15
CA GLU A 763 -6.73 21.29 33.20
C GLU A 763 -8.15 20.99 32.71
N LYS A 764 -8.91 20.24 33.52
CA LYS A 764 -10.34 20.01 33.30
C LYS A 764 -11.15 21.26 33.67
N LEU A 765 -11.82 21.87 32.69
CA LEU A 765 -12.77 22.97 32.93
C LEU A 765 -14.19 22.44 33.12
N LYS A 766 -14.60 21.48 32.27
CA LYS A 766 -15.91 20.85 32.31
C LYS A 766 -15.85 19.50 31.60
N MET A 767 -16.47 18.49 32.18
CA MET A 767 -16.61 17.19 31.52
C MET A 767 -17.98 16.61 31.90
N ASP A 768 -18.89 16.57 30.94
CA ASP A 768 -20.18 15.90 31.07
C ASP A 768 -20.68 15.36 29.71
N ARG A 769 -21.93 14.88 29.71
CA ARG A 769 -22.69 14.38 28.56
C ARG A 769 -22.74 15.34 27.37
N ALA A 770 -22.88 16.63 27.66
CA ALA A 770 -23.13 17.65 26.65
C ALA A 770 -21.82 18.30 26.18
N VAL A 771 -20.88 18.53 27.11
CA VAL A 771 -19.71 19.38 26.90
C VAL A 771 -18.44 18.73 27.46
N ALA A 772 -17.38 18.73 26.66
CA ALA A 772 -16.01 18.54 27.09
C ALA A 772 -15.24 19.85 26.90
N ALA A 773 -14.69 20.39 27.99
CA ALA A 773 -13.89 21.60 27.99
C ALA A 773 -12.62 21.42 28.83
N LEU A 774 -11.47 21.74 28.24
CA LEU A 774 -10.17 21.65 28.88
C LEU A 774 -9.28 22.84 28.51
N CYS A 775 -8.29 23.14 29.34
CA CYS A 775 -7.25 24.11 29.05
C CYS A 775 -5.91 23.38 28.93
N VAL A 776 -5.22 23.54 27.81
CA VAL A 776 -3.84 23.08 27.63
C VAL A 776 -2.92 24.25 27.91
N GLU A 777 -2.00 24.08 28.85
CA GLU A 777 -0.92 25.04 29.11
C GLU A 777 0.36 24.54 28.47
N SER A 778 0.99 25.42 27.70
CA SER A 778 2.29 25.18 27.06
C SER A 778 3.33 26.21 27.51
N GLU A 779 4.59 25.94 27.21
CA GLU A 779 5.71 26.86 27.40
C GLU A 779 5.40 28.29 26.91
N GLY A 780 6.02 29.28 27.54
CA GLY A 780 5.73 30.69 27.24
C GLY A 780 4.38 31.17 27.81
N LYS A 781 3.76 30.40 28.71
CA LYS A 781 2.44 30.67 29.32
C LYS A 781 1.32 30.76 28.28
N ARG A 782 1.45 30.01 27.19
CA ARG A 782 0.37 29.83 26.20
C ARG A 782 -0.73 28.98 26.82
N LYS A 783 -1.98 29.41 26.68
CA LYS A 783 -3.17 28.69 27.14
C LYS A 783 -4.15 28.50 26.00
N ASP A 784 -4.43 27.25 25.69
CA ASP A 784 -5.40 26.85 24.68
C ASP A 784 -6.65 26.28 25.35
N TYR A 785 -7.74 27.04 25.32
CA TYR A 785 -9.05 26.65 25.83
C TYR A 785 -9.80 25.89 24.73
N ILE A 786 -9.91 24.58 24.87
CA ILE A 786 -10.57 23.70 23.90
C ILE A 786 -11.95 23.33 24.41
N LEU A 787 -12.93 23.43 23.53
CA LEU A 787 -14.35 23.27 23.81
C LEU A 787 -14.94 22.33 22.75
N SER A 788 -15.63 21.29 23.17
CA SER A 788 -16.35 20.38 22.27
C SER A 788 -17.71 20.07 22.86
N ALA A 789 -18.74 20.14 22.03
CA ALA A 789 -20.09 19.81 22.44
C ALA A 789 -20.71 18.72 21.57
N THR A 790 -21.55 17.89 22.18
CA THR A 790 -22.26 16.82 21.47
C THR A 790 -23.42 17.34 20.62
N SER A 791 -23.83 18.60 20.81
CA SER A 791 -24.80 19.29 19.96
C SER A 791 -24.38 20.76 19.80
N PRO A 792 -24.52 21.36 18.61
CA PRO A 792 -24.27 22.79 18.42
C PRO A 792 -25.21 23.69 19.25
N ASP A 793 -26.34 23.15 19.74
CA ASP A 793 -27.28 23.85 20.61
C ASP A 793 -26.88 23.81 22.10
N ALA A 794 -25.91 22.98 22.48
CA ALA A 794 -25.46 22.90 23.86
C ALA A 794 -24.74 24.18 24.26
N VAL A 795 -25.22 24.82 25.34
CA VAL A 795 -24.64 26.05 25.86
C VAL A 795 -23.75 25.73 27.06
N PHE A 796 -22.48 26.07 26.93
CA PHE A 796 -21.52 26.05 28.01
C PHE A 796 -21.25 27.48 28.51
N SER A 797 -21.17 27.65 29.82
CA SER A 797 -20.70 28.86 30.45
C SER A 797 -19.96 28.55 31.74
N SER A 798 -18.80 29.17 31.93
CA SER A 798 -18.03 29.16 33.18
C SER A 798 -17.88 30.61 33.68
N GLY A 799 -18.83 31.02 34.53
CA GLY A 799 -18.90 32.37 35.08
C GLY A 799 -19.04 33.46 34.00
N LYS A 800 -18.39 34.61 34.19
CA LYS A 800 -18.35 35.71 33.21
C LYS A 800 -17.16 35.61 32.24
N HIS A 801 -16.44 34.48 32.23
CA HIS A 801 -15.09 34.42 31.67
C HIS A 801 -14.95 33.49 30.48
N LEU A 802 -15.85 32.53 30.28
CA LEU A 802 -15.82 31.62 29.14
C LEU A 802 -17.25 31.17 28.79
N ALA A 803 -17.66 31.30 27.53
CA ALA A 803 -18.94 30.79 27.04
C ALA A 803 -18.79 30.19 25.65
N PHE A 804 -19.58 29.16 25.36
CA PHE A 804 -19.51 28.44 24.08
C PHE A 804 -20.86 27.83 23.70
N GLN A 805 -21.19 27.93 22.41
CA GLN A 805 -22.33 27.28 21.77
C GLN A 805 -21.94 26.98 20.32
N GLY A 806 -21.63 25.72 20.05
CA GLY A 806 -21.21 25.20 18.74
C GLY A 806 -20.65 23.78 18.87
N THR A 807 -20.13 23.22 17.78
CA THR A 807 -19.62 21.84 17.78
C THR A 807 -18.19 21.74 18.34
N PHE A 808 -17.28 22.60 17.88
CA PHE A 808 -15.90 22.68 18.39
C PHE A 808 -15.45 24.14 18.51
N GLY A 809 -14.65 24.45 19.53
CA GLY A 809 -14.12 25.77 19.79
C GLY A 809 -12.71 25.73 20.35
N LEU A 810 -11.89 26.72 19.98
CA LEU A 810 -10.58 26.93 20.55
C LEU A 810 -10.33 28.42 20.77
N ILE A 811 -9.81 28.78 21.94
CA ILE A 811 -9.31 30.14 22.22
C ILE A 811 -7.88 30.03 22.71
N THR A 812 -6.95 30.72 22.04
CA THR A 812 -5.55 30.81 22.48
C THR A 812 -5.30 32.14 23.17
N GLU A 813 -4.77 32.07 24.39
CA GLU A 813 -4.29 33.19 25.18
C GLU A 813 -2.78 33.08 25.36
N LEU A 814 -2.06 34.15 25.02
CA LEU A 814 -0.64 34.36 25.29
C LEU A 814 -0.50 35.39 26.44
N PRO A 815 0.69 35.58 27.03
CA PRO A 815 0.92 36.63 28.04
C PRO A 815 0.42 38.01 27.65
N ASP A 816 0.49 38.35 26.37
CA ASP A 816 0.13 39.66 25.82
C ASP A 816 -1.35 39.78 25.42
N GLY A 817 -2.14 38.70 25.54
CA GLY A 817 -3.57 38.66 25.26
C GLY A 817 -3.99 37.51 24.34
N ILE A 818 -5.21 37.62 23.78
CA ILE A 818 -5.74 36.61 22.85
C ILE A 818 -4.97 36.67 21.52
N GLU A 819 -4.61 35.48 21.03
CA GLU A 819 -3.90 35.28 19.75
C GLU A 819 -4.84 34.72 18.68
N GLN A 820 -5.75 33.82 19.06
CA GLN A 820 -6.73 33.26 18.14
C GLN A 820 -8.03 32.83 18.84
N ILE A 821 -9.13 32.89 18.09
CA ILE A 821 -10.46 32.40 18.44
C ILE A 821 -10.98 31.61 17.25
N TYR A 822 -11.38 30.38 17.48
CA TYR A 822 -11.80 29.42 16.47
C TYR A 822 -13.11 28.78 16.92
N MET A 823 -14.11 28.75 16.05
CA MET A 823 -15.42 28.19 16.31
C MET A 823 -15.91 27.45 15.08
N ILE A 824 -16.41 26.24 15.27
CA ILE A 824 -16.92 25.37 14.20
C ILE A 824 -18.37 25.08 14.47
N ASP A 825 -19.19 25.34 13.45
CA ASP A 825 -20.64 25.14 13.46
C ASP A 825 -21.29 25.66 14.74
N GLY A 826 -21.09 26.96 15.01
CA GLY A 826 -21.47 27.58 16.28
C GLY A 826 -22.08 28.97 16.14
N GLN A 827 -22.73 29.41 17.22
CA GLN A 827 -23.36 30.73 17.33
C GLN A 827 -22.61 31.65 18.29
N ARG A 828 -21.87 31.10 19.26
CA ARG A 828 -21.15 31.91 20.24
C ARG A 828 -19.89 31.21 20.74
N ILE A 829 -18.79 31.96 20.77
CA ILE A 829 -17.60 31.63 21.58
C ILE A 829 -17.11 32.93 22.22
N GLU A 830 -16.83 32.91 23.51
CA GLU A 830 -16.50 34.13 24.26
C GLU A 830 -15.50 33.83 25.37
N LYS A 831 -14.52 34.72 25.54
CA LYS A 831 -13.67 34.80 26.73
C LYS A 831 -13.47 36.25 27.14
N GLY A 832 -14.18 36.66 28.20
CA GLY A 832 -14.15 38.03 28.71
C GLY A 832 -14.61 39.06 27.67
N LYS A 833 -13.68 39.90 27.19
CA LYS A 833 -13.97 40.98 26.21
C LYS A 833 -13.80 40.55 24.75
N TYR A 834 -13.54 39.27 24.50
CA TYR A 834 -13.31 38.72 23.18
C TYR A 834 -14.42 37.73 22.85
N ALA A 835 -15.06 37.88 21.69
CA ALA A 835 -16.17 37.02 21.31
C ALA A 835 -16.35 36.89 19.79
N ILE A 836 -16.93 35.79 19.36
CA ILE A 836 -17.56 35.64 18.06
C ILE A 836 -19.04 35.32 18.32
N GLU A 837 -19.93 36.05 17.66
CA GLU A 837 -21.38 35.88 17.77
C GLU A 837 -22.01 35.82 16.37
N ALA A 838 -22.96 34.90 16.18
CA ALA A 838 -23.70 34.77 14.93
C ALA A 838 -25.17 34.40 15.21
N SER A 839 -26.07 34.88 14.36
CA SER A 839 -27.51 34.58 14.48
C SER A 839 -27.87 33.15 14.06
N LYS A 840 -27.00 32.48 13.31
CA LYS A 840 -27.13 31.10 12.83
C LYS A 840 -25.77 30.41 12.99
N PRO A 841 -25.73 29.06 13.11
CA PRO A 841 -24.47 28.33 13.14
C PRO A 841 -23.57 28.69 11.95
N VAL A 842 -22.34 29.06 12.26
CA VAL A 842 -21.28 29.39 11.30
C VAL A 842 -19.94 28.88 11.83
N SER A 843 -19.00 28.68 10.92
CA SER A 843 -17.62 28.35 11.28
C SER A 843 -16.76 29.58 11.05
N VAL A 844 -16.04 30.02 12.08
CA VAL A 844 -15.28 31.28 12.09
C VAL A 844 -13.93 31.06 12.76
N SER A 845 -12.89 31.58 12.14
CA SER A 845 -11.54 31.65 12.69
C SER A 845 -11.10 33.11 12.69
N VAL A 846 -10.57 33.58 13.80
CA VAL A 846 -9.93 34.89 13.93
C VAL A 846 -8.58 34.64 14.55
N TYR A 847 -7.51 35.03 13.86
CA TYR A 847 -6.15 34.73 14.29
C TYR A 847 -5.21 35.85 13.88
N ARG A 848 -4.11 35.97 14.62
CA ARG A 848 -3.08 36.97 14.34
C ARG A 848 -1.97 36.35 13.48
N LYS A 849 -1.43 37.16 12.57
CA LYS A 849 -0.21 36.84 11.80
C LYS A 849 0.69 38.06 11.85
N GLY A 850 1.78 37.98 12.61
CA GLY A 850 2.61 39.14 12.92
C GLY A 850 1.84 40.18 13.74
N ASN A 851 1.64 41.38 13.21
CA ASN A 851 0.90 42.45 13.89
C ASN A 851 -0.53 42.68 13.37
N GLU A 852 -0.97 41.85 12.44
CA GLU A 852 -2.27 41.99 11.77
C GLU A 852 -3.23 40.87 12.18
N TRP A 853 -4.51 41.23 12.26
CA TRP A 853 -5.59 40.28 12.50
C TRP A 853 -6.18 39.83 11.17
N PHE A 854 -6.42 38.53 11.06
CA PHE A 854 -7.10 37.92 9.94
C PHE A 854 -8.35 37.21 10.44
N TYR A 855 -9.33 37.08 9.56
CA TYR A 855 -10.49 36.25 9.78
C TYR A 855 -10.76 35.32 8.59
N SER A 856 -11.36 34.18 8.90
CA SER A 856 -12.04 33.32 7.94
C SER A 856 -13.42 33.01 8.48
N SER A 857 -14.44 33.00 7.64
CA SER A 857 -15.82 32.71 8.04
C SER A 857 -16.57 32.02 6.90
N THR A 858 -17.40 31.03 7.24
CA THR A 858 -18.34 30.42 6.29
C THR A 858 -19.65 31.21 6.13
N GLY A 859 -19.86 32.25 6.95
CA GLY A 859 -21.07 33.07 6.92
C GLY A 859 -20.92 34.41 7.63
N ARG A 860 -22.06 35.03 7.99
CA ARG A 860 -22.08 36.29 8.72
C ARG A 860 -21.79 36.10 10.20
N ALA A 861 -20.87 36.89 10.75
CA ALA A 861 -20.57 36.90 12.18
C ALA A 861 -20.19 38.29 12.68
N THR A 862 -20.35 38.51 13.97
CA THR A 862 -19.84 39.68 14.70
C THR A 862 -18.63 39.24 15.52
N ILE A 863 -17.51 39.91 15.35
CA ILE A 863 -16.27 39.63 16.07
C ILE A 863 -16.00 40.80 17.02
N LYS A 864 -15.82 40.49 18.31
CA LYS A 864 -15.43 41.45 19.34
C LYS A 864 -13.99 41.17 19.74
N LEU A 865 -13.09 42.14 19.54
CA LEU A 865 -11.71 42.12 20.02
C LEU A 865 -11.50 43.27 20.99
N GLY A 866 -11.80 43.03 22.27
CA GLY A 866 -11.76 44.06 23.29
C GLY A 866 -12.87 45.09 23.13
N LYS A 867 -12.50 46.34 22.81
CA LYS A 867 -13.48 47.42 22.56
C LYS A 867 -13.90 47.52 21.09
N LYS A 868 -13.19 46.85 20.20
CA LYS A 868 -13.47 46.88 18.76
C LYS A 868 -14.48 45.80 18.40
N VAL A 869 -15.43 46.17 17.55
CA VAL A 869 -16.46 45.28 17.01
C VAL A 869 -16.36 45.32 15.50
N TYR A 870 -16.32 44.14 14.88
CA TYR A 870 -16.24 43.97 13.44
C TYR A 870 -17.42 43.13 12.98
N TRP A 871 -17.94 43.45 11.80
CA TRP A 871 -18.96 42.66 11.12
C TRP A 871 -18.31 42.02 9.90
N VAL A 872 -18.34 40.69 9.85
CA VAL A 872 -17.69 39.94 8.78
C VAL A 872 -18.72 39.14 7.99
N GLU A 873 -18.43 38.99 6.71
CA GLU A 873 -19.14 38.13 5.77
C GLU A 873 -18.30 36.87 5.50
N ALA A 874 -18.83 35.95 4.68
CA ALA A 874 -18.07 34.77 4.26
C ALA A 874 -16.78 35.17 3.52
N GLY A 875 -15.68 34.50 3.82
CA GLY A 875 -14.37 34.77 3.25
C GLY A 875 -13.27 34.00 3.99
N TYR A 876 -12.12 33.81 3.35
CA TYR A 876 -11.00 33.06 3.91
C TYR A 876 -9.75 33.93 3.97
N HIS A 877 -9.04 33.89 5.10
CA HIS A 877 -7.80 34.62 5.37
C HIS A 877 -7.86 36.11 4.99
N GLN A 878 -8.99 36.77 5.28
CA GLN A 878 -9.18 38.19 5.01
C GLN A 878 -8.62 39.04 6.15
N PRO A 879 -7.97 40.18 5.87
CA PRO A 879 -7.59 41.13 6.91
C PRO A 879 -8.83 41.62 7.67
N LEU A 880 -8.79 41.60 8.99
CA LEU A 880 -9.84 42.11 9.84
C LEU A 880 -9.67 43.64 9.97
N LYS A 881 -10.46 44.40 9.20
CA LYS A 881 -10.36 45.86 9.08
C LYS A 881 -11.49 46.59 9.79
#